data_AF-A0A963HS00-F1
#
_entry.id   AF-A0A963HS00-F1
#
_cell.length_a   1.000
_cell.length_b   1.000
_cell.length_c   1.000
_cell.angle_alpha   90.00
_cell.angle_beta   90.00
_cell.angle_gamma   90.00
#
_symmetry.space_group_name_H-M   'P 1'
#
loop_
_entity.id
_entity.type
_entity.pdbx_description
1 polymer ?
#
loop_
_entity_poly.entity_id
_entity_poly.type
_entity_poly.pdbx_seq_one_letter_code
_entity_poly.pdbx_strand_id
1 'polypeptide(L)'
;MTEMNLANSRSLTFDALWRQSKFLSLKLRYLVVAAALTWSALTASGPAQAADEHTIVGTWQGTYTCGNVEGGLTLKLEEGSNGLLEGEFHFEITRPRPAQGTYRVRGRYQPGSRSFTAVPAEWIDRPSGYRAVGMSGAILESGLIISGDLRGCGGVSRFEARRSGARTTTAGTIAVASDTLTAPTGGPFEGHWRGVMQCTHPQIARRRLPDMQLDLDILQDENAVVAVTRLQAPSPYGLKRQIWQGSIEGDVASLGPGVTQLEGSRYYTAKSARLEAAGDGRLSVYLEGITVNGKNCDPLIVSRSGAPQVPSVSHAGDIAGIWSGYTSYHVSRIRDLERIDSLRALAQGDAGQLRMEIADDGGKLYGIYSTANPVGRPPAEQDRFSATIRPLLVLEDGRVAFAKVRATQIEGVFAPERGGAMNATLMFLVVVSLEDDGQLLVEQLGSGKRAFAYRLHRSSEAEAGALALGEAPPVPLPSTLGGTFANAPSLDAQCRAVVQWAEPVTSSHDLGRMMVSKGQEAQLPLFEDSAFEPVFGKPYALTTAEERGILNQMVRRICPGRVGMNTIVASALEYGFGQERNFEKIVGKLFDRQESTSWLETAMAEIGTLPIDTLSYGRLSAIEDEAESRGKDIPPESRAALHAALAV
;
A
#
# COMPACT_ATOMS: atom_id res chain seq x y z
N MET A 1 15.20 -60.72 -62.46
CA MET A 1 15.57 -61.45 -61.24
C MET A 1 14.63 -60.97 -60.15
N THR A 2 13.49 -61.66 -59.97
CA THR A 2 13.26 -62.65 -58.89
C THR A 2 13.34 -62.00 -57.51
N GLU A 3 12.20 -61.69 -56.88
CA GLU A 3 11.39 -62.57 -55.99
C GLU A 3 11.94 -62.62 -54.54
N MET A 4 11.18 -62.76 -53.45
CA MET A 4 9.75 -62.53 -53.14
C MET A 4 9.56 -62.62 -51.59
N ASN A 5 8.38 -62.22 -51.10
CA ASN A 5 7.79 -62.42 -49.75
C ASN A 5 7.99 -61.28 -48.74
N LEU A 6 6.98 -60.62 -48.15
CA LEU A 6 5.62 -60.95 -47.62
C LEU A 6 5.59 -61.32 -46.13
N ALA A 7 5.05 -60.39 -45.31
CA ALA A 7 3.92 -60.62 -44.39
C ALA A 7 3.45 -59.33 -43.69
N ASN A 8 2.22 -58.89 -44.03
CA ASN A 8 1.08 -58.58 -43.13
C ASN A 8 1.25 -57.72 -41.83
N SER A 9 0.27 -56.88 -41.43
CA SER A 9 -1.03 -56.53 -42.04
C SER A 9 -1.69 -55.30 -41.38
N ARG A 10 -2.55 -54.58 -42.16
CA ARG A 10 -3.77 -53.80 -41.76
C ARG A 10 -3.63 -52.65 -40.72
N SER A 11 -4.29 -51.50 -40.86
CA SER A 11 -5.17 -50.99 -41.93
C SER A 11 -5.47 -49.48 -41.77
N LEU A 12 -5.35 -48.73 -42.87
CA LEU A 12 -6.33 -47.78 -43.46
C LEU A 12 -7.11 -46.79 -42.55
N THR A 13 -7.29 -45.50 -42.87
CA THR A 13 -6.55 -44.51 -43.70
C THR A 13 -7.21 -43.14 -43.50
N PHE A 14 -6.46 -42.06 -43.69
CA PHE A 14 -7.02 -40.73 -43.98
C PHE A 14 -7.69 -40.69 -45.37
N ASP A 15 -8.65 -39.77 -45.53
CA ASP A 15 -8.93 -38.91 -46.70
C ASP A 15 -10.45 -38.75 -46.92
N ALA A 16 -11.07 -37.58 -47.13
CA ALA A 16 -10.72 -36.23 -47.59
C ALA A 16 -11.34 -35.89 -48.97
N LEU A 17 -11.94 -34.69 -49.00
CA LEU A 17 -12.20 -33.82 -50.17
C LEU A 17 -13.37 -34.11 -51.15
N TRP A 18 -13.75 -33.00 -51.80
CA TRP A 18 -14.60 -32.82 -53.00
C TRP A 18 -16.07 -33.26 -52.93
N ARG A 19 -17.05 -32.51 -53.46
CA ARG A 19 -17.27 -31.10 -53.84
C ARG A 19 -18.64 -31.06 -54.53
N GLN A 20 -19.40 -29.99 -54.32
CA GLN A 20 -20.34 -29.39 -55.29
C GLN A 20 -21.40 -30.25 -56.02
N SER A 21 -22.64 -30.07 -55.55
CA SER A 21 -23.75 -29.48 -56.32
C SER A 21 -24.76 -30.36 -57.08
N LYS A 22 -25.97 -29.77 -57.21
CA LYS A 22 -27.14 -30.14 -58.04
C LYS A 22 -28.03 -31.25 -57.46
N PHE A 23 -29.21 -30.88 -56.92
CA PHE A 23 -30.47 -30.51 -57.60
C PHE A 23 -31.31 -31.74 -57.99
N LEU A 24 -32.50 -31.85 -57.36
CA LEU A 24 -33.81 -32.43 -57.78
C LEU A 24 -34.49 -32.99 -56.50
N SER A 25 -35.49 -32.33 -55.89
CA SER A 25 -36.88 -32.12 -56.31
C SER A 25 -37.84 -33.27 -56.00
N LEU A 26 -38.78 -33.04 -55.08
CA LEU A 26 -40.23 -33.39 -55.08
C LEU A 26 -40.79 -32.73 -53.79
N LYS A 27 -41.67 -31.71 -53.81
CA LYS A 27 -43.13 -31.74 -54.07
C LYS A 27 -43.85 -32.76 -53.14
N LEU A 28 -44.93 -32.44 -52.41
CA LEU A 28 -46.03 -31.52 -52.77
C LEU A 28 -47.06 -31.22 -51.62
N ARG A 29 -47.44 -29.92 -51.41
CA ARG A 29 -48.71 -29.36 -50.84
C ARG A 29 -49.13 -29.73 -49.38
N TYR A 30 -49.90 -28.95 -48.60
CA TYR A 30 -50.77 -27.76 -48.77
C TYR A 30 -50.44 -26.68 -47.68
N LEU A 31 -50.37 -25.36 -47.96
CA LEU A 31 -51.43 -24.32 -47.88
C LEU A 31 -52.11 -24.23 -46.49
N VAL A 32 -52.22 -23.09 -45.78
CA VAL A 32 -52.67 -21.71 -46.11
C VAL A 32 -51.92 -20.70 -45.17
N VAL A 33 -51.15 -19.68 -45.61
CA VAL A 33 -51.52 -18.29 -46.01
C VAL A 33 -52.27 -17.51 -44.89
N ALA A 34 -52.10 -16.22 -44.57
CA ALA A 34 -51.04 -15.19 -44.72
C ALA A 34 -51.53 -13.94 -43.93
N ALA A 35 -50.73 -12.97 -43.47
CA ALA A 35 -49.30 -12.89 -43.16
C ALA A 35 -49.05 -11.55 -42.40
N ALA A 36 -48.00 -11.45 -41.57
CA ALA A 36 -47.54 -10.18 -41.00
C ALA A 36 -46.00 -10.14 -40.93
N LEU A 37 -45.40 -9.19 -41.65
CA LEU A 37 -43.99 -8.85 -41.50
C LEU A 37 -43.79 -8.03 -40.22
N THR A 38 -42.79 -8.35 -39.41
CA THR A 38 -41.63 -7.48 -39.14
C THR A 38 -40.67 -8.13 -38.14
N TRP A 39 -39.38 -7.85 -38.32
CA TRP A 39 -38.23 -8.21 -37.48
C TRP A 39 -38.41 -9.27 -36.38
N SER A 40 -37.84 -10.45 -36.63
CA SER A 40 -37.16 -11.22 -35.59
C SER A 40 -35.99 -10.40 -35.04
N ALA A 41 -36.26 -9.54 -34.06
CA ALA A 41 -35.23 -9.17 -33.11
C ALA A 41 -34.75 -10.47 -32.48
N LEU A 42 -33.48 -10.84 -32.70
CA LEU A 42 -32.82 -11.76 -31.79
C LEU A 42 -32.75 -11.04 -30.45
N THR A 43 -33.75 -11.26 -29.59
CA THR A 43 -33.55 -11.17 -28.15
C THR A 43 -32.53 -12.26 -27.81
N ALA A 44 -31.26 -11.92 -27.98
CA ALA A 44 -30.16 -12.69 -27.45
C ALA A 44 -30.45 -12.84 -25.96
N SER A 45 -30.88 -14.05 -25.58
CA SER A 45 -31.03 -14.45 -24.19
C SER A 45 -29.60 -14.53 -23.65
N GLY A 46 -29.05 -13.37 -23.28
CA GLY A 46 -27.72 -13.26 -22.73
C GLY A 46 -27.63 -14.17 -21.51
N PRO A 47 -26.50 -14.87 -21.31
CA PRO A 47 -26.35 -15.72 -20.15
C PRO A 47 -26.59 -14.90 -18.89
N ALA A 48 -27.55 -15.35 -18.07
CA ALA A 48 -27.73 -14.86 -16.72
C ALA A 48 -26.43 -15.14 -15.97
N GLN A 49 -25.64 -14.09 -15.76
CA GLN A 49 -24.34 -14.21 -15.11
C GLN A 49 -24.60 -14.29 -13.60
N ALA A 50 -23.96 -15.23 -12.91
CA ALA A 50 -24.02 -15.30 -11.46
C ALA A 50 -23.53 -13.99 -10.85
N ALA A 51 -24.26 -13.51 -9.83
CA ALA A 51 -23.82 -12.38 -9.03
C ALA A 51 -22.63 -12.80 -8.14
N ASP A 52 -21.73 -11.86 -7.87
CA ASP A 52 -20.62 -12.06 -6.94
C ASP A 52 -21.16 -12.33 -5.53
N GLU A 53 -20.90 -13.53 -5.00
CA GLU A 53 -21.65 -14.12 -3.88
C GLU A 53 -21.29 -13.49 -2.51
N HIS A 54 -20.35 -12.52 -2.48
CA HIS A 54 -19.76 -12.01 -1.23
C HIS A 54 -19.79 -10.47 -1.08
N THR A 55 -20.35 -9.71 -2.03
CA THR A 55 -20.61 -8.27 -1.81
C THR A 55 -21.97 -8.04 -1.13
N ILE A 56 -22.14 -6.92 -0.42
CA ILE A 56 -23.45 -6.46 0.09
C ILE A 56 -24.14 -5.44 -0.82
N VAL A 57 -23.38 -4.77 -1.70
CA VAL A 57 -23.88 -3.71 -2.58
C VAL A 57 -24.94 -4.28 -3.54
N GLY A 58 -26.04 -3.56 -3.76
CA GLY A 58 -27.17 -3.95 -4.59
C GLY A 58 -28.54 -3.71 -3.93
N THR A 59 -29.60 -4.05 -4.66
CA THR A 59 -30.98 -3.93 -4.17
C THR A 59 -31.44 -5.22 -3.52
N TRP A 60 -32.01 -5.13 -2.32
CA TRP A 60 -32.53 -6.24 -1.53
C TRP A 60 -34.03 -6.06 -1.28
N GLN A 61 -34.82 -7.11 -1.44
CA GLN A 61 -36.28 -7.09 -1.20
C GLN A 61 -36.72 -8.19 -0.25
N GLY A 62 -37.59 -7.85 0.69
CA GLY A 62 -37.94 -8.78 1.77
C GLY A 62 -39.00 -8.26 2.72
N THR A 63 -38.97 -8.75 3.96
CA THR A 63 -39.95 -8.42 5.00
C THR A 63 -39.27 -8.16 6.34
N TYR A 64 -39.98 -7.46 7.23
CA TYR A 64 -39.53 -7.18 8.59
C TYR A 64 -40.66 -7.23 9.62
N THR A 65 -40.26 -7.41 10.87
CA THR A 65 -41.05 -7.20 12.08
C THR A 65 -40.35 -6.18 12.98
N CYS A 66 -41.13 -5.32 13.62
CA CYS A 66 -40.66 -4.24 14.47
C CYS A 66 -41.69 -3.99 15.59
N GLY A 67 -41.58 -4.74 16.69
CA GLY A 67 -42.61 -4.81 17.71
C GLY A 67 -43.91 -5.39 17.15
N ASN A 68 -45.00 -4.63 17.22
CA ASN A 68 -46.31 -5.02 16.67
C ASN A 68 -46.49 -4.60 15.19
N VAL A 69 -45.45 -4.10 14.53
CA VAL A 69 -45.46 -3.68 13.13
C VAL A 69 -44.85 -4.80 12.27
N GLU A 70 -45.53 -5.13 11.18
CA GLU A 70 -45.04 -6.07 10.17
C GLU A 70 -45.17 -5.44 8.78
N GLY A 71 -44.18 -5.67 7.92
CA GLY A 71 -44.10 -4.99 6.64
C GLY A 71 -43.16 -5.60 5.61
N GLY A 72 -43.28 -5.13 4.37
CA GLY A 72 -42.32 -5.33 3.30
C GLY A 72 -41.20 -4.28 3.36
N LEU A 73 -40.01 -4.63 2.86
CA LEU A 73 -38.90 -3.69 2.70
C LEU A 73 -38.26 -3.81 1.32
N THR A 74 -37.79 -2.69 0.80
CA THR A 74 -36.78 -2.63 -0.26
C THR A 74 -35.60 -1.84 0.29
N LEU A 75 -34.43 -2.46 0.36
CA LEU A 75 -33.18 -1.84 0.80
C LEU A 75 -32.23 -1.77 -0.40
N LYS A 76 -32.03 -0.57 -0.94
CA LYS A 76 -31.05 -0.30 -1.99
C LYS A 76 -29.73 0.09 -1.32
N LEU A 77 -28.66 -0.65 -1.57
CA LEU A 77 -27.33 -0.39 -1.00
C LEU A 77 -26.33 -0.07 -2.11
N GLU A 78 -25.56 0.99 -1.91
CA GLU A 78 -24.53 1.49 -2.81
C GLU A 78 -23.23 1.66 -2.02
N GLU A 79 -22.10 1.61 -2.74
CA GLU A 79 -20.80 1.90 -2.14
C GLU A 79 -20.65 3.42 -2.04
N GLY A 80 -20.62 3.92 -0.81
CA GLY A 80 -20.34 5.32 -0.52
C GLY A 80 -18.85 5.61 -0.45
N SER A 81 -18.51 6.87 -0.20
CA SER A 81 -17.12 7.26 0.05
C SER A 81 -16.53 6.58 1.29
N ASN A 82 -15.21 6.33 1.29
CA ASN A 82 -14.43 5.85 2.43
C ASN A 82 -14.90 4.49 3.01
N GLY A 83 -15.41 3.58 2.17
CA GLY A 83 -15.87 2.25 2.60
C GLY A 83 -17.14 2.27 3.48
N LEU A 84 -17.87 3.40 3.46
CA LEU A 84 -19.21 3.48 4.02
C LEU A 84 -20.21 2.87 3.05
N LEU A 85 -21.21 2.22 3.64
CA LEU A 85 -22.38 1.73 2.94
C LEU A 85 -23.41 2.85 2.92
N GLU A 86 -23.77 3.38 1.75
CA GLU A 86 -24.92 4.29 1.62
C GLU A 86 -26.11 3.55 1.02
N GLY A 87 -27.31 4.10 1.18
CA GLY A 87 -28.49 3.45 0.64
C GLY A 87 -29.81 4.11 0.98
N GLU A 88 -30.87 3.50 0.49
CA GLU A 88 -32.26 3.88 0.75
C GLU A 88 -32.99 2.67 1.32
N PHE A 89 -33.62 2.86 2.48
CA PHE A 89 -34.54 1.89 3.05
C PHE A 89 -35.98 2.38 2.82
N HIS A 90 -36.67 1.70 1.91
CA HIS A 90 -38.09 1.83 1.69
C HIS A 90 -38.83 0.76 2.49
N PHE A 91 -39.91 1.15 3.17
CA PHE A 91 -40.76 0.24 3.93
C PHE A 91 -42.23 0.40 3.57
N GLU A 92 -42.96 -0.71 3.58
CA GLU A 92 -44.41 -0.80 3.47
C GLU A 92 -44.93 -1.55 4.70
N ILE A 93 -45.91 -1.00 5.41
CA ILE A 93 -46.50 -1.64 6.59
C ILE A 93 -47.79 -2.34 6.20
N THR A 94 -47.88 -3.63 6.51
CA THR A 94 -49.08 -4.44 6.26
C THR A 94 -49.98 -4.50 7.49
N ARG A 95 -49.41 -4.46 8.71
CA ARG A 95 -50.13 -4.47 10.00
C ARG A 95 -49.45 -3.54 11.01
N PRO A 96 -50.18 -2.79 11.86
CA PRO A 96 -51.64 -2.81 12.08
C PRO A 96 -52.45 -1.85 11.19
N ARG A 97 -51.82 -0.91 10.49
CA ARG A 97 -52.47 -0.02 9.49
C ARG A 97 -51.51 0.20 8.32
N PRO A 98 -52.00 0.25 7.07
CA PRO A 98 -51.16 0.57 5.91
C PRO A 98 -50.52 1.96 6.01
N ALA A 99 -49.20 1.99 5.86
CA ALA A 99 -48.37 3.19 5.73
C ALA A 99 -47.06 2.79 5.03
N GLN A 100 -46.46 3.70 4.26
CA GLN A 100 -45.21 3.45 3.55
C GLN A 100 -44.28 4.66 3.68
N GLY A 101 -42.97 4.47 3.69
CA GLY A 101 -42.04 5.59 3.73
C GLY A 101 -40.64 5.19 3.29
N THR A 102 -39.78 6.19 3.09
CA THR A 102 -38.41 5.99 2.60
C THR A 102 -37.46 6.92 3.34
N TYR A 103 -36.33 6.39 3.79
CA TYR A 103 -35.25 7.18 4.37
C TYR A 103 -33.88 6.68 3.90
N ARG A 104 -32.91 7.59 3.82
CA ARG A 104 -31.51 7.26 3.57
C ARG A 104 -30.91 6.54 4.77
N VAL A 105 -30.07 5.56 4.49
CA VAL A 105 -29.28 4.84 5.48
C VAL A 105 -27.80 4.99 5.18
N ARG A 106 -27.00 5.06 6.25
CA ARG A 106 -25.52 5.09 6.21
C ARG A 106 -24.98 4.01 7.12
N GLY A 107 -23.93 3.33 6.74
CA GLY A 107 -23.51 2.11 7.43
C GLY A 107 -22.13 1.63 7.09
N ARG A 108 -21.84 0.39 7.50
CA ARG A 108 -20.59 -0.32 7.22
C ARG A 108 -20.89 -1.79 6.96
N TYR A 109 -20.10 -2.38 6.07
CA TYR A 109 -20.03 -3.82 5.83
C TYR A 109 -18.65 -4.34 6.27
N GLN A 110 -18.62 -5.54 6.82
CA GLN A 110 -17.40 -6.23 7.25
C GLN A 110 -17.29 -7.54 6.46
N PRO A 111 -16.52 -7.58 5.35
CA PRO A 111 -16.46 -8.74 4.47
C PRO A 111 -16.07 -10.03 5.20
N GLY A 112 -15.08 -9.97 6.12
CA GLY A 112 -14.58 -11.13 6.85
C GLY A 112 -15.60 -11.82 7.77
N SER A 113 -16.55 -11.07 8.32
CA SER A 113 -17.65 -11.59 9.15
C SER A 113 -19.00 -11.61 8.42
N ARG A 114 -19.03 -11.17 7.16
CA ARG A 114 -20.23 -10.92 6.32
C ARG A 114 -21.31 -10.07 7.00
N SER A 115 -20.97 -9.34 8.06
CA SER A 115 -21.90 -8.55 8.87
C SER A 115 -21.98 -7.09 8.41
N PHE A 116 -23.14 -6.47 8.59
CA PHE A 116 -23.34 -5.05 8.33
C PHE A 116 -24.11 -4.38 9.45
N THR A 117 -23.97 -3.06 9.54
CA THR A 117 -24.80 -2.18 10.35
C THR A 117 -25.08 -0.92 9.55
N ALA A 118 -26.33 -0.49 9.51
CA ALA A 118 -26.72 0.79 8.92
C ALA A 118 -27.64 1.56 9.89
N VAL A 119 -27.52 2.87 9.90
CA VAL A 119 -28.30 3.82 10.71
C VAL A 119 -29.04 4.79 9.78
N PRO A 120 -30.18 5.35 10.19
CA PRO A 120 -30.85 6.40 9.42
C PRO A 120 -29.97 7.64 9.30
N ALA A 121 -30.01 8.29 8.14
CA ALA A 121 -29.38 9.58 7.89
C ALA A 121 -30.41 10.69 7.69
N GLU A 122 -31.34 10.51 6.73
CA GLU A 122 -32.25 11.56 6.29
C GLU A 122 -33.58 10.94 5.83
N TRP A 123 -34.71 11.61 6.08
CA TRP A 123 -36.02 11.20 5.54
C TRP A 123 -36.22 11.68 4.10
N ILE A 124 -36.63 10.78 3.21
CA ILE A 124 -37.06 11.10 1.83
C ILE A 124 -38.58 11.28 1.79
N ASP A 125 -39.32 10.32 2.37
CA ASP A 125 -40.77 10.40 2.57
C ASP A 125 -41.13 9.85 3.95
N ARG A 126 -41.76 10.69 4.79
CA ARG A 126 -42.03 10.42 6.21
C ARG A 126 -43.52 10.43 6.52
N PRO A 127 -44.14 9.27 6.79
CA PRO A 127 -45.46 9.20 7.36
C PRO A 127 -45.57 9.84 8.75
N SER A 128 -46.68 10.53 9.00
CA SER A 128 -46.97 11.12 10.30
C SER A 128 -47.01 10.07 11.41
N GLY A 129 -46.33 10.34 12.52
CA GLY A 129 -46.22 9.43 13.67
C GLY A 129 -45.11 8.38 13.60
N TYR A 130 -44.35 8.29 12.50
CA TYR A 130 -43.29 7.28 12.33
C TYR A 130 -41.88 7.84 12.62
N ARG A 131 -40.98 6.95 13.03
CA ARG A 131 -39.54 7.20 13.25
C ARG A 131 -38.71 6.24 12.40
N ALA A 132 -37.55 6.69 11.95
CA ALA A 132 -36.60 5.83 11.27
C ALA A 132 -35.87 4.96 12.32
N VAL A 133 -35.40 3.79 11.89
CA VAL A 133 -34.73 2.79 12.73
C VAL A 133 -33.45 2.32 12.04
N GLY A 134 -32.44 1.97 12.83
CA GLY A 134 -31.24 1.34 12.27
C GLY A 134 -31.50 -0.12 11.93
N MET A 135 -30.51 -0.77 11.35
CA MET A 135 -30.50 -2.20 11.11
C MET A 135 -29.11 -2.77 11.29
N SER A 136 -29.01 -4.03 11.70
CA SER A 136 -27.77 -4.79 11.63
C SER A 136 -28.07 -6.24 11.31
N GLY A 137 -27.28 -6.84 10.44
CA GLY A 137 -27.48 -8.21 10.01
C GLY A 137 -26.21 -8.79 9.40
N ALA A 138 -26.37 -9.92 8.73
CA ALA A 138 -25.31 -10.54 7.94
C ALA A 138 -25.86 -11.06 6.60
N ILE A 139 -24.96 -11.20 5.63
CA ILE A 139 -25.24 -12.01 4.44
C ILE A 139 -25.12 -13.48 4.84
N LEU A 140 -26.17 -14.26 4.59
CA LEU A 140 -26.16 -15.70 4.82
C LEU A 140 -25.18 -16.39 3.86
N GLU A 141 -24.89 -17.67 4.14
CA GLU A 141 -23.81 -18.42 3.48
C GLU A 141 -23.87 -18.38 1.95
N SER A 142 -25.07 -18.36 1.38
CA SER A 142 -25.40 -18.37 -0.05
C SER A 142 -25.33 -17.02 -0.78
N GLY A 143 -24.91 -15.92 -0.13
CA GLY A 143 -24.75 -14.60 -0.78
C GLY A 143 -26.03 -13.87 -1.23
N LEU A 144 -27.15 -14.58 -1.30
CA LEU A 144 -28.41 -14.16 -1.91
C LEU A 144 -29.45 -13.66 -0.89
N ILE A 145 -29.20 -13.84 0.41
CA ILE A 145 -30.11 -13.46 1.51
C ILE A 145 -29.32 -12.67 2.56
N ILE A 146 -29.85 -11.51 2.98
CA ILE A 146 -29.47 -10.83 4.22
C ILE A 146 -30.53 -11.07 5.29
N SER A 147 -30.12 -11.25 6.55
CA SER A 147 -31.02 -11.26 7.69
C SER A 147 -30.41 -10.61 8.93
N GLY A 148 -31.25 -10.09 9.82
CA GLY A 148 -30.79 -9.35 11.00
C GLY A 148 -31.93 -8.70 11.79
N ASP A 149 -31.58 -7.69 12.59
CA ASP A 149 -32.45 -6.99 13.53
C ASP A 149 -32.61 -5.51 13.15
N LEU A 150 -33.79 -4.93 13.41
CA LEU A 150 -34.05 -3.49 13.26
C LEU A 150 -33.84 -2.78 14.62
N ARG A 151 -32.81 -1.93 14.68
CA ARG A 151 -32.37 -1.23 15.89
C ARG A 151 -33.25 -0.01 16.16
N GLY A 152 -34.02 -0.07 17.25
CA GLY A 152 -34.90 1.02 17.70
C GLY A 152 -36.39 0.65 17.79
N CYS A 153 -36.75 -0.60 17.54
CA CYS A 153 -38.13 -1.09 17.54
C CYS A 153 -38.80 -1.26 18.93
N GLY A 154 -38.06 -1.09 20.03
CA GLY A 154 -38.62 -1.16 21.40
C GLY A 154 -39.16 -2.54 21.83
N GLY A 155 -38.87 -3.59 21.07
CA GLY A 155 -39.36 -4.95 21.28
C GLY A 155 -38.68 -5.92 20.32
N VAL A 156 -39.29 -7.09 20.06
CA VAL A 156 -38.77 -8.05 19.08
C VAL A 156 -38.72 -7.42 17.69
N SER A 157 -37.59 -7.57 17.01
CA SER A 157 -37.37 -7.10 15.64
C SER A 157 -36.65 -8.15 14.82
N ARG A 158 -36.98 -8.29 13.54
CA ARG A 158 -36.20 -9.07 12.58
C ARG A 158 -36.47 -8.59 11.17
N PHE A 159 -35.50 -8.72 10.26
CA PHE A 159 -35.73 -8.63 8.83
C PHE A 159 -35.04 -9.78 8.08
N GLU A 160 -35.55 -10.12 6.91
CA GLU A 160 -34.91 -11.00 5.92
C GLU A 160 -35.20 -10.44 4.52
N ALA A 161 -34.18 -10.34 3.65
CA ALA A 161 -34.33 -9.82 2.29
C ALA A 161 -33.38 -10.48 1.28
N ARG A 162 -33.80 -10.52 0.02
CA ARG A 162 -33.14 -11.23 -1.10
C ARG A 162 -32.61 -10.29 -2.17
N ARG A 163 -31.45 -10.63 -2.73
CA ARG A 163 -30.72 -9.85 -3.74
C ARG A 163 -31.45 -9.80 -5.08
N SER A 164 -31.54 -8.61 -5.68
CA SER A 164 -31.94 -8.37 -7.07
C SER A 164 -30.69 -8.25 -7.98
N GLY A 165 -30.83 -8.59 -9.26
CA GLY A 165 -29.72 -8.98 -10.15
C GLY A 165 -28.63 -7.92 -10.38
N ALA A 166 -27.38 -8.37 -10.59
CA ALA A 166 -26.19 -7.52 -10.73
C ALA A 166 -25.17 -8.06 -11.76
N ARG A 167 -24.36 -7.17 -12.34
CA ARG A 167 -23.09 -7.48 -13.02
C ARG A 167 -22.14 -6.27 -12.89
N THR A 168 -20.84 -6.52 -12.74
CA THR A 168 -19.80 -5.57 -12.31
C THR A 168 -19.02 -4.94 -13.48
N THR A 169 -18.37 -3.79 -13.25
CA THR A 169 -17.29 -3.22 -14.10
C THR A 169 -15.90 -3.56 -13.57
N THR A 170 -14.91 -3.69 -14.46
CA THR A 170 -13.53 -4.12 -14.14
C THR A 170 -12.57 -2.94 -14.08
N ALA A 171 -11.54 -3.04 -13.22
CA ALA A 171 -10.45 -2.09 -13.13
C ALA A 171 -9.61 -2.00 -14.42
N GLY A 172 -9.08 -0.81 -14.71
CA GLY A 172 -8.12 -0.58 -15.80
C GLY A 172 -6.70 -0.39 -15.28
N THR A 173 -5.74 -1.07 -15.89
CA THR A 173 -4.31 -0.87 -15.62
C THR A 173 -3.84 0.47 -16.19
N ILE A 174 -3.20 1.31 -15.37
CA ILE A 174 -2.47 2.49 -15.84
C ILE A 174 -0.97 2.18 -15.78
N ALA A 175 -0.27 2.39 -16.90
CA ALA A 175 1.19 2.38 -16.95
C ALA A 175 1.71 3.78 -16.63
N VAL A 176 2.55 3.90 -15.61
CA VAL A 176 3.23 5.15 -15.25
C VAL A 176 4.54 5.24 -16.03
N ALA A 177 4.79 6.39 -16.65
CA ALA A 177 6.08 6.67 -17.27
C ALA A 177 7.07 7.18 -16.21
N SER A 178 8.09 6.37 -15.88
CA SER A 178 9.27 6.89 -15.17
C SER A 178 10.11 7.75 -16.10
N ASP A 179 10.64 8.84 -15.54
CA ASP A 179 11.76 9.57 -16.13
C ASP A 179 12.94 8.59 -16.32
N THR A 180 13.67 8.69 -17.43
CA THR A 180 14.29 7.50 -18.05
C THR A 180 15.39 6.84 -17.22
N LEU A 181 15.04 5.76 -16.50
CA LEU A 181 15.97 4.74 -16.03
C LEU A 181 16.87 4.30 -17.19
N THR A 182 18.12 4.73 -17.16
CA THR A 182 19.08 4.37 -18.22
C THR A 182 19.65 2.99 -17.91
N ALA A 183 19.56 2.08 -18.88
CA ALA A 183 20.17 0.77 -18.75
C ALA A 183 21.69 0.90 -18.53
N PRO A 184 22.30 0.16 -17.59
CA PRO A 184 23.74 0.24 -17.31
C PRO A 184 24.58 0.02 -18.58
N THR A 185 25.59 0.88 -18.79
CA THR A 185 26.34 0.93 -20.05
C THR A 185 27.27 -0.27 -20.29
N GLY A 186 27.52 -1.07 -19.25
CA GLY A 186 28.53 -2.13 -19.25
C GLY A 186 29.95 -1.59 -19.48
N GLY A 187 30.84 -2.44 -20.00
CA GLY A 187 32.21 -2.06 -20.36
C GLY A 187 33.15 -3.24 -20.59
N PRO A 188 34.48 -3.02 -20.66
CA PRO A 188 35.46 -4.04 -21.06
C PRO A 188 35.56 -5.23 -20.10
N PHE A 189 35.20 -5.07 -18.83
CA PHE A 189 35.17 -6.15 -17.85
C PHE A 189 33.85 -6.92 -17.84
N GLU A 190 32.74 -6.31 -18.26
CA GLU A 190 31.42 -6.95 -18.27
C GLU A 190 31.41 -8.20 -19.17
N GLY A 191 31.15 -9.37 -18.61
CA GLY A 191 31.07 -10.64 -19.36
C GLY A 191 31.00 -11.88 -18.47
N HIS A 192 30.82 -13.04 -19.12
CA HIS A 192 31.04 -14.35 -18.52
C HIS A 192 32.41 -14.88 -18.95
N TRP A 193 33.30 -15.08 -17.99
CA TRP A 193 34.71 -15.39 -18.18
C TRP A 193 35.06 -16.74 -17.57
N ARG A 194 35.91 -17.51 -18.26
CA ARG A 194 36.29 -18.85 -17.80
C ARG A 194 37.79 -19.09 -17.96
N GLY A 195 38.38 -19.76 -16.99
CA GLY A 195 39.79 -20.14 -17.02
C GLY A 195 40.15 -21.18 -15.97
N VAL A 196 41.40 -21.64 -16.02
CA VAL A 196 41.91 -22.71 -15.16
C VAL A 196 42.96 -22.15 -14.21
N MET A 197 42.73 -22.27 -12.91
CA MET A 197 43.72 -21.92 -11.90
C MET A 197 44.62 -23.12 -11.62
N GLN A 198 45.94 -22.89 -11.70
CA GLN A 198 46.96 -23.86 -11.33
C GLN A 198 47.67 -23.37 -10.07
N CYS A 199 47.80 -24.24 -9.07
CA CYS A 199 48.56 -23.96 -7.86
C CYS A 199 49.79 -24.89 -7.87
N THR A 200 50.97 -24.33 -8.12
CA THR A 200 52.22 -25.09 -8.19
C THR A 200 52.91 -25.17 -6.81
N HIS A 201 53.63 -26.27 -6.55
CA HIS A 201 54.38 -26.45 -5.29
C HIS A 201 55.87 -26.69 -5.57
N PRO A 202 56.76 -25.69 -5.39
CA PRO A 202 58.16 -25.78 -5.80
C PRO A 202 58.94 -26.96 -5.19
N GLN A 203 58.63 -27.33 -3.95
CA GLN A 203 59.31 -28.44 -3.24
C GLN A 203 58.69 -29.82 -3.51
N ILE A 204 57.58 -29.92 -4.27
CA ILE A 204 56.94 -31.19 -4.64
C ILE A 204 56.53 -31.14 -6.12
N ALA A 205 57.52 -31.00 -7.01
CA ALA A 205 57.32 -30.96 -8.47
C ALA A 205 56.63 -32.20 -9.08
N ARG A 206 56.36 -33.25 -8.29
CA ARG A 206 55.66 -34.49 -8.70
C ARG A 206 54.20 -34.58 -8.24
N ARG A 207 53.67 -33.60 -7.50
CA ARG A 207 52.30 -33.62 -6.96
C ARG A 207 51.58 -32.31 -7.28
N ARG A 208 51.38 -32.07 -8.59
CA ARG A 208 50.53 -30.98 -9.11
C ARG A 208 49.16 -31.08 -8.44
N LEU A 209 48.71 -29.97 -7.85
CA LEU A 209 47.35 -29.86 -7.33
C LEU A 209 46.37 -29.96 -8.50
N PRO A 210 45.15 -30.50 -8.29
CA PRO A 210 44.18 -30.59 -9.36
C PRO A 210 43.87 -29.19 -9.91
N ASP A 211 43.80 -29.10 -11.23
CA ASP A 211 43.37 -27.90 -11.95
C ASP A 211 41.97 -27.50 -11.47
N MET A 212 41.81 -26.24 -11.03
CA MET A 212 40.53 -25.71 -10.55
C MET A 212 39.90 -24.84 -11.65
N GLN A 213 38.63 -25.07 -11.94
CA GLN A 213 37.89 -24.24 -12.90
C GLN A 213 37.39 -22.98 -12.19
N LEU A 214 37.66 -21.81 -12.78
CA LEU A 214 37.09 -20.54 -12.36
C LEU A 214 36.12 -20.05 -13.45
N ASP A 215 34.85 -19.97 -13.10
CA ASP A 215 33.88 -19.16 -13.81
C ASP A 215 33.73 -17.81 -13.08
N LEU A 216 33.66 -16.72 -13.84
CA LEU A 216 33.62 -15.35 -13.34
C LEU A 216 32.58 -14.57 -14.15
N ASP A 217 31.48 -14.20 -13.50
CA ASP A 217 30.43 -13.36 -14.08
C ASP A 217 30.61 -11.93 -13.57
N ILE A 218 30.86 -10.97 -14.46
CA ILE A 218 31.10 -9.56 -14.11
C ILE A 218 29.97 -8.70 -14.67
N LEU A 219 29.38 -7.87 -13.81
CA LEU A 219 28.48 -6.78 -14.15
C LEU A 219 29.25 -5.46 -13.98
N GLN A 220 29.19 -4.58 -14.97
CA GLN A 220 29.82 -3.27 -14.94
C GLN A 220 28.77 -2.16 -15.05
N ASP A 221 29.03 -1.04 -14.39
CA ASP A 221 28.32 0.23 -14.58
C ASP A 221 29.35 1.35 -14.44
N GLU A 222 29.68 2.02 -15.55
CA GLU A 222 30.80 2.96 -15.67
C GLU A 222 32.12 2.39 -15.08
N ASN A 223 32.60 2.97 -13.98
CA ASN A 223 33.82 2.60 -13.27
C ASN A 223 33.59 1.67 -12.07
N ALA A 224 32.37 1.17 -11.86
CA ALA A 224 32.04 0.24 -10.79
C ALA A 224 31.80 -1.16 -11.35
N VAL A 225 32.20 -2.17 -10.57
CA VAL A 225 32.03 -3.59 -10.92
C VAL A 225 31.51 -4.40 -9.76
N VAL A 226 30.63 -5.35 -10.09
CA VAL A 226 30.26 -6.48 -9.24
C VAL A 226 30.65 -7.75 -9.97
N ALA A 227 31.24 -8.71 -9.24
CA ALA A 227 31.60 -10.00 -9.82
C ALA A 227 31.13 -11.18 -8.97
N VAL A 228 30.75 -12.27 -9.63
CA VAL A 228 30.49 -13.56 -8.99
C VAL A 228 31.53 -14.55 -9.48
N THR A 229 32.40 -15.00 -8.58
CA THR A 229 33.31 -16.12 -8.87
C THR A 229 32.68 -17.44 -8.44
N ARG A 230 32.64 -18.41 -9.34
CA ARG A 230 32.43 -19.83 -9.03
C ARG A 230 33.76 -20.55 -9.21
N LEU A 231 34.34 -21.04 -8.11
CA LEU A 231 35.56 -21.84 -8.13
C LEU A 231 35.19 -23.31 -7.89
N GLN A 232 35.36 -24.14 -8.92
CA GLN A 232 35.10 -25.58 -8.83
C GLN A 232 36.41 -26.35 -8.75
N ALA A 233 36.61 -27.06 -7.64
CA ALA A 233 37.79 -27.88 -7.38
C ALA A 233 37.38 -29.35 -7.10
N PRO A 234 38.13 -30.35 -7.57
CA PRO A 234 37.82 -31.76 -7.29
C PRO A 234 37.79 -32.09 -5.80
N SER A 235 37.10 -33.17 -5.43
CA SER A 235 37.08 -33.68 -4.05
C SER A 235 38.50 -33.84 -3.50
N PRO A 236 38.80 -33.36 -2.26
CA PRO A 236 37.87 -32.91 -1.23
C PRO A 236 37.56 -31.39 -1.22
N TYR A 237 37.97 -30.63 -2.23
CA TYR A 237 38.00 -29.15 -2.17
C TYR A 237 36.66 -28.46 -2.49
N GLY A 238 35.82 -29.04 -3.35
CA GLY A 238 34.42 -28.62 -3.57
C GLY A 238 34.21 -27.41 -4.48
N LEU A 239 32.96 -26.92 -4.51
CA LEU A 239 32.53 -25.71 -5.22
C LEU A 239 32.46 -24.54 -4.24
N LYS A 240 32.89 -23.34 -4.65
CA LYS A 240 32.70 -22.11 -3.87
C LYS A 240 32.12 -20.98 -4.71
N ARG A 241 31.30 -20.15 -4.06
CA ARG A 241 30.80 -18.88 -4.62
C ARG A 241 31.26 -17.72 -3.75
N GLN A 242 31.91 -16.73 -4.36
CA GLN A 242 32.20 -15.44 -3.72
C GLN A 242 31.62 -14.32 -4.59
N ILE A 243 31.05 -13.31 -3.94
CA ILE A 243 30.50 -12.11 -4.57
C ILE A 243 31.38 -10.93 -4.18
N TRP A 244 31.77 -10.16 -5.18
CA TRP A 244 32.76 -9.09 -5.10
C TRP A 244 32.14 -7.78 -5.53
N GLN A 245 32.60 -6.67 -4.93
CA GLN A 245 32.38 -5.33 -5.44
C GLN A 245 33.73 -4.61 -5.52
N GLY A 246 33.86 -3.70 -6.48
CA GLY A 246 35.08 -2.95 -6.71
C GLY A 246 34.92 -1.81 -7.69
N SER A 247 36.06 -1.18 -8.00
CA SER A 247 36.16 -0.06 -8.93
C SER A 247 37.19 -0.33 -10.03
N ILE A 248 37.07 0.38 -11.13
CA ILE A 248 37.96 0.36 -12.29
C ILE A 248 38.76 1.65 -12.34
N GLU A 249 40.07 1.52 -12.55
CA GLU A 249 40.99 2.61 -12.87
C GLU A 249 41.77 2.22 -14.13
N GLY A 250 41.41 2.82 -15.27
CA GLY A 250 41.94 2.43 -16.58
C GLY A 250 41.64 0.97 -16.93
N ASP A 251 42.67 0.20 -17.27
CA ASP A 251 42.58 -1.22 -17.64
C ASP A 251 42.65 -2.17 -16.43
N VAL A 252 42.45 -1.66 -15.21
CA VAL A 252 42.54 -2.43 -13.96
C VAL A 252 41.24 -2.31 -13.16
N ALA A 253 40.66 -3.45 -12.76
CA ALA A 253 39.59 -3.50 -11.76
C ALA A 253 40.11 -4.03 -10.42
N SER A 254 39.86 -3.30 -9.34
CA SER A 254 40.22 -3.67 -7.97
C SER A 254 38.99 -4.05 -7.17
N LEU A 255 38.88 -5.33 -6.83
CA LEU A 255 37.78 -5.91 -6.06
C LEU A 255 38.17 -6.04 -4.58
N GLY A 256 37.32 -5.49 -3.70
CA GLY A 256 37.51 -5.52 -2.25
C GLY A 256 37.23 -6.89 -1.61
N PRO A 257 37.08 -6.97 -0.27
CA PRO A 257 36.78 -8.22 0.41
C PRO A 257 35.39 -8.76 0.04
N GLY A 258 35.38 -9.87 -0.71
CA GLY A 258 34.16 -10.51 -1.21
C GLY A 258 33.38 -11.26 -0.13
N VAL A 259 32.05 -11.15 -0.19
CA VAL A 259 31.14 -11.96 0.63
C VAL A 259 31.13 -13.38 0.10
N THR A 260 31.39 -14.34 0.99
CA THR A 260 31.55 -15.75 0.63
C THR A 260 30.32 -16.54 1.05
N GLN A 261 29.63 -17.16 0.10
CA GLN A 261 28.59 -18.14 0.38
C GLN A 261 29.27 -19.51 0.54
N LEU A 262 29.15 -20.11 1.73
CA LEU A 262 29.83 -21.35 2.09
C LEU A 262 28.89 -22.56 1.99
N GLU A 263 29.14 -23.41 1.00
CA GLU A 263 28.77 -24.83 1.04
C GLU A 263 30.05 -25.65 1.23
N GLY A 264 30.15 -26.42 2.32
CA GLY A 264 31.28 -27.33 2.57
C GLY A 264 32.48 -26.73 3.35
N SER A 265 33.39 -27.63 3.75
CA SER A 265 34.34 -27.37 4.86
C SER A 265 35.78 -27.05 4.43
N ARG A 266 36.44 -26.20 5.24
CA ARG A 266 37.90 -25.97 5.32
C ARG A 266 38.60 -25.37 4.07
N TYR A 267 38.59 -24.03 4.08
CA TYR A 267 39.64 -23.10 3.57
C TYR A 267 39.68 -22.79 2.06
N TYR A 268 40.42 -21.71 1.76
CA TYR A 268 40.41 -20.85 0.56
C TYR A 268 39.24 -19.86 0.51
N THR A 269 39.55 -18.62 0.83
CA THR A 269 38.71 -17.42 0.67
C THR A 269 39.67 -16.37 0.13
N ALA A 270 39.49 -15.91 -1.10
CA ALA A 270 40.25 -14.75 -1.55
C ALA A 270 39.87 -13.54 -0.67
N LYS A 271 40.85 -12.72 -0.31
CA LYS A 271 40.67 -11.48 0.47
C LYS A 271 40.39 -10.27 -0.40
N SER A 272 40.91 -10.29 -1.62
CA SER A 272 40.75 -9.27 -2.64
C SER A 272 40.97 -9.94 -3.99
N ALA A 273 40.58 -9.26 -5.07
CA ALA A 273 40.97 -9.67 -6.41
C ALA A 273 41.34 -8.44 -7.24
N ARG A 274 42.34 -8.58 -8.10
CA ARG A 274 42.70 -7.58 -9.11
C ARG A 274 42.51 -8.22 -10.48
N LEU A 275 41.80 -7.54 -11.36
CA LEU A 275 41.57 -7.93 -12.74
C LEU A 275 42.31 -6.94 -13.64
N GLU A 276 43.02 -7.42 -14.65
CA GLU A 276 43.70 -6.58 -15.63
C GLU A 276 43.23 -6.98 -17.04
N ALA A 277 42.76 -6.00 -17.81
CA ALA A 277 42.36 -6.19 -19.20
C ALA A 277 43.61 -6.40 -20.08
N ALA A 278 43.77 -7.61 -20.62
CA ALA A 278 44.93 -7.97 -21.42
C ALA A 278 44.77 -7.62 -22.92
N GLY A 279 43.66 -6.97 -23.29
CA GLY A 279 43.17 -6.93 -24.67
C GLY A 279 42.41 -8.20 -25.04
N ASP A 280 42.29 -8.46 -26.35
CA ASP A 280 41.90 -9.72 -27.04
C ASP A 280 40.72 -10.59 -26.51
N GLY A 281 39.94 -10.10 -25.54
CA GLY A 281 38.93 -10.90 -24.84
C GLY A 281 39.50 -11.73 -23.69
N ARG A 282 40.61 -11.31 -23.08
CA ARG A 282 41.20 -11.92 -21.88
C ARG A 282 41.27 -10.98 -20.67
N LEU A 283 41.18 -11.59 -19.49
CA LEU A 283 41.53 -10.95 -18.22
C LEU A 283 42.63 -11.75 -17.51
N SER A 284 43.64 -11.05 -17.02
CA SER A 284 44.53 -11.56 -15.98
C SER A 284 43.86 -11.36 -14.62
N VAL A 285 43.77 -12.40 -13.81
CA VAL A 285 43.07 -12.39 -12.53
C VAL A 285 44.05 -12.79 -11.42
N TYR A 286 44.25 -11.87 -10.49
CA TYR A 286 45.13 -12.00 -9.33
C TYR A 286 44.26 -12.12 -8.09
N LEU A 287 44.27 -13.29 -7.44
CA LEU A 287 43.45 -13.57 -6.25
C LEU A 287 44.32 -13.55 -4.99
N GLU A 288 44.14 -12.55 -4.14
CA GLU A 288 44.93 -12.41 -2.91
C GLU A 288 44.40 -13.34 -1.81
N GLY A 289 45.29 -13.98 -1.04
CA GLY A 289 44.91 -14.78 0.13
C GLY A 289 44.39 -16.19 -0.17
N ILE A 290 44.31 -16.62 -1.43
CA ILE A 290 44.13 -18.04 -1.76
C ILE A 290 45.46 -18.77 -1.53
N THR A 291 45.55 -19.47 -0.40
CA THR A 291 46.71 -20.28 -0.04
C THR A 291 46.36 -21.76 0.06
N VAL A 292 46.81 -22.60 -0.88
CA VAL A 292 46.70 -24.07 -0.76
C VAL A 292 47.82 -24.57 0.13
N ASN A 293 47.48 -25.23 1.25
CA ASN A 293 48.43 -25.67 2.28
C ASN A 293 49.42 -24.58 2.74
N GLY A 294 48.97 -23.31 2.79
CA GLY A 294 49.80 -22.17 3.19
C GLY A 294 50.74 -21.63 2.10
N LYS A 295 50.52 -21.94 0.82
CA LYS A 295 51.27 -21.40 -0.33
C LYS A 295 50.32 -20.76 -1.35
N ASN A 296 50.70 -19.59 -1.88
CA ASN A 296 49.92 -18.83 -2.86
C ASN A 296 49.81 -19.60 -4.19
N CYS A 297 48.73 -19.37 -4.93
CA CYS A 297 48.59 -19.83 -6.32
C CYS A 297 49.09 -18.76 -7.31
N ASP A 298 49.42 -19.20 -8.51
CA ASP A 298 49.87 -18.31 -9.60
C ASP A 298 48.67 -17.49 -10.16
N PRO A 299 48.90 -16.28 -10.70
CA PRO A 299 47.84 -15.52 -11.36
C PRO A 299 47.33 -16.28 -12.59
N LEU A 300 46.02 -16.20 -12.82
CA LEU A 300 45.33 -16.99 -13.82
C LEU A 300 44.84 -16.11 -14.97
N ILE A 301 44.80 -16.66 -16.19
CA ILE A 301 44.23 -15.99 -17.36
C ILE A 301 42.86 -16.62 -17.63
N VAL A 302 41.80 -15.80 -17.63
CA VAL A 302 40.47 -16.20 -18.11
C VAL A 302 40.23 -15.65 -19.52
N SER A 303 39.47 -16.39 -20.31
CA SER A 303 38.96 -15.94 -21.60
C SER A 303 37.47 -15.63 -21.50
N ARG A 304 37.05 -14.56 -22.18
CA ARG A 304 35.64 -14.20 -22.37
C ARG A 304 34.93 -15.30 -23.14
N SER A 305 33.81 -15.78 -22.61
CA SER A 305 33.00 -16.84 -23.24
C SER A 305 31.54 -16.46 -23.48
N GLY A 306 31.12 -15.27 -23.05
CA GLY A 306 29.82 -14.69 -23.40
C GLY A 306 29.55 -13.34 -22.73
N ALA A 307 28.32 -12.86 -22.89
CA ALA A 307 27.72 -11.88 -21.98
C ALA A 307 27.63 -12.47 -20.55
N PRO A 308 27.50 -11.65 -19.49
CA PRO A 308 27.40 -12.16 -18.12
C PRO A 308 26.16 -13.05 -17.97
N GLN A 309 26.23 -14.09 -17.15
CA GLN A 309 25.09 -14.97 -16.86
C GLN A 309 24.10 -14.33 -15.87
N VAL A 310 23.62 -13.13 -16.20
CA VAL A 310 22.48 -12.50 -15.50
C VAL A 310 21.27 -13.42 -15.64
N PRO A 311 20.58 -13.78 -14.55
CA PRO A 311 19.37 -14.58 -14.65
C PRO A 311 18.26 -13.78 -15.32
N SER A 312 17.57 -14.39 -16.29
CA SER A 312 16.25 -13.90 -16.70
C SER A 312 15.26 -14.20 -15.58
N VAL A 313 14.46 -13.22 -15.19
CA VAL A 313 13.45 -13.39 -14.13
C VAL A 313 12.10 -13.69 -14.79
N SER A 314 11.49 -14.85 -14.48
CA SER A 314 10.23 -15.29 -15.11
C SER A 314 9.03 -14.41 -14.74
N HIS A 315 9.09 -13.78 -13.57
CA HIS A 315 8.10 -12.89 -12.97
C HIS A 315 8.64 -11.44 -12.91
N ALA A 316 9.42 -11.05 -13.93
CA ALA A 316 10.06 -9.74 -14.00
C ALA A 316 9.06 -8.58 -13.91
N GLY A 317 7.96 -8.67 -14.66
CA GLY A 317 6.88 -7.66 -14.65
C GLY A 317 6.16 -7.52 -13.30
N ASP A 318 6.16 -8.55 -12.46
CA ASP A 318 5.54 -8.49 -11.13
C ASP A 318 6.43 -7.71 -10.14
N ILE A 319 7.75 -7.83 -10.27
CA ILE A 319 8.75 -7.10 -9.45
C ILE A 319 9.03 -5.69 -10.00
N ALA A 320 8.87 -5.47 -11.31
CA ALA A 320 9.08 -4.17 -11.94
C ALA A 320 8.12 -3.10 -11.38
N GLY A 321 8.58 -1.84 -11.34
CA GLY A 321 7.85 -0.69 -10.82
C GLY A 321 8.63 0.09 -9.75
N ILE A 322 7.96 1.08 -9.17
CA ILE A 322 8.47 1.88 -8.05
C ILE A 322 7.87 1.30 -6.77
N TRP A 323 8.73 1.01 -5.81
CA TRP A 323 8.41 0.47 -4.50
C TRP A 323 8.96 1.40 -3.43
N SER A 324 8.20 1.62 -2.36
CA SER A 324 8.65 2.49 -1.27
C SER A 324 8.21 1.99 0.10
N GLY A 325 8.85 2.51 1.15
CA GLY A 325 8.56 2.16 2.52
C GLY A 325 9.64 2.64 3.47
N TYR A 326 9.67 2.04 4.66
CA TYR A 326 10.50 2.48 5.77
C TYR A 326 11.51 1.42 6.19
N THR A 327 12.73 1.87 6.47
CA THR A 327 13.73 1.07 7.18
C THR A 327 13.55 1.24 8.68
N SER A 328 13.73 0.15 9.44
CA SER A 328 13.75 0.16 10.91
C SER A 328 14.98 -0.57 11.44
N TYR A 329 15.74 0.09 12.31
CA TYR A 329 16.95 -0.47 12.92
C TYR A 329 16.67 -1.66 13.87
N HIS A 330 15.43 -1.79 14.37
CA HIS A 330 15.07 -2.80 15.36
C HIS A 330 14.67 -4.16 14.75
N VAL A 331 14.43 -4.24 13.44
CA VAL A 331 14.08 -5.48 12.74
C VAL A 331 15.36 -6.21 12.30
N SER A 332 15.77 -7.23 13.05
CA SER A 332 16.93 -8.07 12.71
C SER A 332 16.56 -9.49 12.22
N ARG A 333 15.26 -9.78 12.09
CA ARG A 333 14.68 -11.04 11.61
C ARG A 333 13.33 -10.76 10.96
N ILE A 334 12.98 -11.53 9.92
CA ILE A 334 11.68 -11.46 9.24
C ILE A 334 10.51 -11.61 10.22
N ARG A 335 10.61 -12.52 11.21
CA ARG A 335 9.57 -12.73 12.24
C ARG A 335 9.35 -11.52 13.17
N ASP A 336 10.25 -10.54 13.19
CA ASP A 336 10.09 -9.32 13.97
C ASP A 336 9.35 -8.22 13.18
N LEU A 337 9.14 -8.39 11.86
CA LEU A 337 8.38 -7.46 11.00
C LEU A 337 6.91 -7.35 11.42
N GLU A 338 6.28 -8.46 11.79
CA GLU A 338 4.90 -8.49 12.31
C GLU A 338 4.75 -7.73 13.63
N ARG A 339 5.86 -7.46 14.33
CA ARG A 339 5.86 -6.89 15.69
C ARG A 339 6.35 -5.45 15.76
N ILE A 340 6.88 -4.91 14.68
CA ILE A 340 7.39 -3.54 14.59
C ILE A 340 6.53 -2.77 13.59
N ASP A 341 5.51 -2.14 14.16
CA ASP A 341 4.72 -1.10 13.53
C ASP A 341 5.64 0.04 13.03
N SER A 342 5.57 0.35 11.74
CA SER A 342 6.33 1.44 11.09
C SER A 342 6.14 2.78 11.81
N LEU A 343 4.94 3.07 12.34
CA LEU A 343 4.67 4.27 13.14
C LEU A 343 5.57 4.37 14.36
N ARG A 344 5.93 3.24 14.99
CA ARG A 344 6.81 3.23 16.17
C ARG A 344 8.24 3.60 15.81
N ALA A 345 8.76 3.03 14.71
CA ALA A 345 10.11 3.36 14.23
C ALA A 345 10.20 4.82 13.77
N LEU A 346 9.15 5.31 13.09
CA LEU A 346 8.97 6.72 12.74
C LEU A 346 8.97 7.64 13.97
N ALA A 347 8.13 7.34 14.95
CA ALA A 347 7.98 8.14 16.17
C ALA A 347 9.23 8.15 17.08
N GLN A 348 10.13 7.17 16.92
CA GLN A 348 11.44 7.12 17.59
C GLN A 348 12.52 7.91 16.85
N GLY A 349 12.32 8.23 15.57
CA GLY A 349 13.27 8.97 14.74
C GLY A 349 14.45 8.12 14.24
N ASP A 350 14.34 6.79 14.36
CA ASP A 350 15.37 5.81 13.97
C ASP A 350 15.03 5.09 12.65
N ALA A 351 14.02 5.59 11.93
CA ALA A 351 13.65 5.14 10.60
C ALA A 351 14.24 6.03 9.49
N GLY A 352 14.60 5.41 8.37
CA GLY A 352 14.92 6.08 7.10
C GLY A 352 13.93 5.64 6.01
N GLN A 353 13.70 6.47 4.99
CA GLN A 353 12.93 6.07 3.82
C GLN A 353 13.75 5.15 2.91
N LEU A 354 13.11 4.19 2.26
CA LEU A 354 13.68 3.30 1.25
C LEU A 354 12.78 3.33 0.00
N ARG A 355 13.40 3.55 -1.16
CA ARG A 355 12.79 3.47 -2.49
C ARG A 355 13.57 2.47 -3.34
N MET A 356 12.88 1.57 -4.02
CA MET A 356 13.44 0.71 -5.06
C MET A 356 12.65 0.92 -6.34
N GLU A 357 13.32 1.37 -7.39
CA GLU A 357 12.74 1.56 -8.71
C GLU A 357 13.36 0.53 -9.66
N ILE A 358 12.56 -0.35 -10.22
CA ILE A 358 13.00 -1.51 -11.01
C ILE A 358 12.34 -1.48 -12.39
N ALA A 359 13.15 -1.42 -13.44
CA ALA A 359 12.71 -1.58 -14.83
C ALA A 359 12.81 -3.05 -15.27
N ASP A 360 12.01 -3.41 -16.28
CA ASP A 360 12.08 -4.68 -16.99
C ASP A 360 12.36 -4.44 -18.50
N ASP A 361 13.52 -4.90 -18.97
CA ASP A 361 13.86 -5.02 -20.40
C ASP A 361 13.77 -6.49 -20.84
N GLY A 362 12.54 -6.97 -21.07
CA GLY A 362 12.29 -8.31 -21.63
C GLY A 362 12.81 -9.46 -20.76
N GLY A 363 12.59 -9.39 -19.45
CA GLY A 363 13.08 -10.33 -18.44
C GLY A 363 14.41 -9.93 -17.80
N LYS A 364 15.06 -8.85 -18.27
CA LYS A 364 16.28 -8.29 -17.69
C LYS A 364 15.93 -7.13 -16.76
N LEU A 365 15.97 -7.40 -15.47
CA LEU A 365 15.75 -6.35 -14.47
C LEU A 365 17.00 -5.46 -14.33
N TYR A 366 16.79 -4.18 -14.05
CA TYR A 366 17.77 -3.22 -13.58
C TYR A 366 17.05 -2.10 -12.83
N GLY A 367 17.74 -1.27 -12.07
CA GLY A 367 17.04 -0.26 -11.29
C GLY A 367 17.91 0.66 -10.46
N ILE A 368 17.26 1.41 -9.57
CA ILE A 368 17.88 2.27 -8.57
C ILE A 368 17.35 1.89 -7.18
N TYR A 369 18.27 1.65 -6.26
CA TYR A 369 18.01 1.56 -4.82
C TYR A 369 18.36 2.90 -4.19
N SER A 370 17.45 3.53 -3.43
CA SER A 370 17.67 4.82 -2.76
C SER A 370 17.21 4.79 -1.31
N THR A 371 17.95 5.43 -0.42
CA THR A 371 17.60 5.64 0.99
C THR A 371 17.87 7.07 1.43
N ALA A 372 17.02 7.61 2.32
CA ALA A 372 17.30 8.88 3.01
C ALA A 372 16.98 8.81 4.51
N ASN A 373 17.81 9.42 5.34
CA ASN A 373 17.78 9.24 6.80
C ASN A 373 18.27 10.49 7.55
N PRO A 374 17.71 10.81 8.74
CA PRO A 374 16.52 10.21 9.34
C PRO A 374 15.24 10.77 8.69
N VAL A 375 14.18 9.97 8.66
CA VAL A 375 12.93 10.33 7.97
C VAL A 375 12.16 11.47 8.66
N GLY A 376 12.32 11.63 9.98
CA GLY A 376 11.72 12.74 10.75
C GLY A 376 12.37 14.11 10.57
N ARG A 377 13.21 14.31 9.54
CA ARG A 377 13.86 15.58 9.18
C ARG A 377 13.44 16.02 7.78
N PRO A 378 13.40 17.33 7.46
CA PRO A 378 13.11 17.81 6.11
C PRO A 378 14.11 17.24 5.09
N PRO A 379 13.74 17.04 3.80
CA PRO A 379 14.63 16.44 2.81
C PRO A 379 16.03 17.06 2.73
N ALA A 380 16.14 18.39 2.88
CA ALA A 380 17.42 19.10 2.85
C ALA A 380 18.38 18.76 4.03
N GLU A 381 17.88 18.22 5.13
CA GLU A 381 18.66 17.82 6.32
C GLU A 381 18.98 16.30 6.37
N GLN A 382 18.57 15.52 5.36
CA GLN A 382 18.77 14.07 5.36
C GLN A 382 20.10 13.66 4.73
N ASP A 383 20.76 12.66 5.32
CA ASP A 383 21.72 11.82 4.62
C ASP A 383 21.00 11.11 3.46
N ARG A 384 21.56 11.11 2.25
CA ARG A 384 20.98 10.46 1.04
C ARG A 384 22.00 9.53 0.38
N PHE A 385 21.56 8.31 0.09
CA PHE A 385 22.32 7.32 -0.66
C PHE A 385 21.48 6.76 -1.80
N SER A 386 22.04 6.71 -3.01
CA SER A 386 21.44 6.03 -4.16
C SER A 386 22.47 5.19 -4.89
N ALA A 387 22.06 4.04 -5.41
CA ALA A 387 22.89 3.14 -6.18
C ALA A 387 22.12 2.43 -7.29
N THR A 388 22.77 2.18 -8.43
CA THR A 388 22.25 1.30 -9.47
C THR A 388 22.22 -0.14 -8.96
N ILE A 389 21.16 -0.89 -9.30
CA ILE A 389 21.00 -2.30 -8.95
C ILE A 389 20.82 -3.16 -10.20
N ARG A 390 21.42 -4.35 -10.19
CA ARG A 390 21.25 -5.39 -11.22
C ARG A 390 21.03 -6.75 -10.56
N PRO A 391 20.16 -7.62 -11.10
CA PRO A 391 19.97 -8.97 -10.61
C PRO A 391 21.26 -9.77 -10.81
N LEU A 392 21.63 -10.53 -9.79
CA LEU A 392 22.87 -11.28 -9.69
C LEU A 392 22.62 -12.79 -9.78
N LEU A 393 21.53 -13.25 -9.16
CA LEU A 393 21.11 -14.64 -9.10
C LEU A 393 19.62 -14.71 -8.71
N VAL A 394 18.93 -15.72 -9.22
CA VAL A 394 17.60 -16.15 -8.74
C VAL A 394 17.82 -17.36 -7.85
N LEU A 395 17.21 -17.37 -6.67
CA LEU A 395 17.26 -18.45 -5.70
C LEU A 395 16.29 -19.59 -6.10
N GLU A 396 16.49 -20.79 -5.54
CA GLU A 396 15.66 -21.96 -5.86
C GLU A 396 14.18 -21.78 -5.48
N ASP A 397 13.91 -20.90 -4.51
CA ASP A 397 12.58 -20.46 -4.07
C ASP A 397 11.99 -19.32 -4.92
N GLY A 398 12.64 -18.96 -6.03
CA GLY A 398 12.21 -17.92 -6.96
C GLY A 398 12.64 -16.50 -6.59
N ARG A 399 13.15 -16.25 -5.39
CA ARG A 399 13.55 -14.89 -4.96
C ARG A 399 14.71 -14.34 -5.78
N VAL A 400 14.73 -13.02 -6.02
CA VAL A 400 15.73 -12.36 -6.86
C VAL A 400 16.74 -11.62 -5.99
N ALA A 401 18.02 -11.96 -6.09
CA ALA A 401 19.08 -11.23 -5.41
C ALA A 401 19.70 -10.18 -6.34
N PHE A 402 19.55 -8.91 -5.99
CA PHE A 402 20.16 -7.76 -6.64
C PHE A 402 21.47 -7.36 -5.97
N ALA A 403 22.47 -6.99 -6.76
CA ALA A 403 23.67 -6.32 -6.29
C ALA A 403 23.57 -4.81 -6.55
N LYS A 404 23.95 -4.00 -5.57
CA LYS A 404 24.23 -2.56 -5.72
C LYS A 404 25.55 -2.44 -6.49
N VAL A 405 25.51 -1.97 -7.73
CA VAL A 405 26.68 -1.95 -8.63
C VAL A 405 27.49 -0.68 -8.40
N ARG A 406 26.90 0.49 -8.72
CA ARG A 406 27.52 1.81 -8.58
C ARG A 406 26.70 2.69 -7.65
N ALA A 407 27.35 3.39 -6.72
CA ALA A 407 26.71 4.48 -5.99
C ALA A 407 26.59 5.71 -6.91
N THR A 408 25.36 6.21 -7.10
CA THR A 408 25.04 7.39 -7.92
C THR A 408 24.88 8.65 -7.08
N GLN A 409 24.57 8.52 -5.78
CA GLN A 409 24.47 9.62 -4.83
C GLN A 409 24.99 9.18 -3.46
N ILE A 410 25.83 10.01 -2.84
CA ILE A 410 26.27 9.86 -1.44
C ILE A 410 26.38 11.28 -0.86
N GLU A 411 25.39 11.68 -0.06
CA GLU A 411 25.28 13.03 0.50
C GLU A 411 24.96 12.96 2.00
N GLY A 412 25.50 13.89 2.79
CA GLY A 412 25.33 13.93 4.24
C GLY A 412 26.55 13.46 5.02
N VAL A 413 26.38 13.29 6.33
CA VAL A 413 27.44 12.95 7.31
C VAL A 413 27.40 11.46 7.68
N PHE A 414 26.28 10.77 7.41
CA PHE A 414 26.09 9.33 7.69
C PHE A 414 26.50 8.95 9.12
N ALA A 415 25.97 9.70 10.10
CA ALA A 415 26.49 9.74 11.47
C ALA A 415 26.73 8.34 12.07
N PRO A 416 27.99 7.94 12.32
CA PRO A 416 28.34 6.55 12.65
C PRO A 416 27.75 6.07 13.99
N GLU A 417 27.44 7.01 14.89
CA GLU A 417 26.90 6.73 16.24
C GLU A 417 25.50 6.08 16.22
N ARG A 418 24.76 6.13 15.10
CA ARG A 418 23.45 5.45 14.95
C ARG A 418 23.44 4.22 14.06
N GLY A 419 24.55 3.90 13.37
CA GLY A 419 24.80 2.62 12.68
C GLY A 419 23.88 2.19 11.49
N GLY A 420 22.62 2.60 11.44
CA GLY A 420 21.63 2.15 10.45
C GLY A 420 21.94 2.59 9.01
N ALA A 421 22.23 3.88 8.82
CA ALA A 421 22.54 4.45 7.49
C ALA A 421 23.82 3.84 6.90
N MET A 422 24.86 3.64 7.71
CA MET A 422 26.06 2.94 7.27
C MET A 422 25.75 1.49 6.86
N ASN A 423 24.92 0.74 7.59
CA ASN A 423 24.59 -0.63 7.21
C ASN A 423 23.78 -0.70 5.90
N ALA A 424 22.81 0.18 5.67
CA ALA A 424 22.07 0.24 4.40
C ALA A 424 22.98 0.64 3.21
N THR A 425 24.06 1.38 3.47
CA THR A 425 25.08 1.76 2.47
C THR A 425 26.10 0.65 2.23
N LEU A 426 26.53 -0.07 3.29
CA LEU A 426 27.58 -1.09 3.26
C LEU A 426 27.10 -2.50 2.85
N MET A 427 25.81 -2.81 3.00
CA MET A 427 25.22 -4.07 2.52
C MET A 427 24.91 -3.97 1.03
N PHE A 428 25.74 -4.59 0.20
CA PHE A 428 25.63 -4.49 -1.26
C PHE A 428 24.67 -5.49 -1.91
N LEU A 429 24.22 -6.53 -1.19
CA LEU A 429 23.29 -7.53 -1.71
C LEU A 429 21.89 -7.34 -1.11
N VAL A 430 20.89 -7.30 -1.99
CA VAL A 430 19.48 -7.08 -1.65
C VAL A 430 18.66 -8.19 -2.28
N VAL A 431 18.09 -9.09 -1.47
CA VAL A 431 17.18 -10.14 -1.95
C VAL A 431 15.76 -9.59 -1.88
N VAL A 432 14.99 -9.78 -2.96
CA VAL A 432 13.59 -9.35 -3.03
C VAL A 432 12.65 -10.50 -3.38
N SER A 433 11.43 -10.42 -2.86
CA SER A 433 10.35 -11.35 -3.15
C SER A 433 9.00 -10.65 -3.02
N LEU A 434 8.05 -10.97 -3.90
CA LEU A 434 6.67 -10.54 -3.75
C LEU A 434 5.97 -11.43 -2.70
N GLU A 435 5.31 -10.83 -1.71
CA GLU A 435 4.45 -11.51 -0.75
C GLU A 435 3.00 -11.61 -1.28
N ASP A 436 2.20 -12.52 -0.72
CA ASP A 436 0.83 -12.81 -1.18
C ASP A 436 -0.14 -11.60 -1.10
N ASP A 437 0.20 -10.59 -0.30
CA ASP A 437 -0.54 -9.32 -0.15
C ASP A 437 -0.11 -8.25 -1.17
N GLY A 438 0.82 -8.58 -2.07
CA GLY A 438 1.34 -7.70 -3.10
C GLY A 438 2.45 -6.75 -2.63
N GLN A 439 2.95 -6.89 -1.40
CA GLN A 439 4.12 -6.14 -0.92
C GLN A 439 5.43 -6.78 -1.40
N LEU A 440 6.45 -5.95 -1.62
CA LEU A 440 7.81 -6.42 -1.90
C LEU A 440 8.58 -6.54 -0.58
N LEU A 441 8.83 -7.78 -0.16
CA LEU A 441 9.77 -8.07 0.92
C LEU A 441 11.19 -7.86 0.42
N VAL A 442 11.97 -7.10 1.18
CA VAL A 442 13.34 -6.70 0.85
C VAL A 442 14.28 -7.08 1.99
N GLU A 443 15.13 -8.07 1.76
CA GLU A 443 16.17 -8.54 2.69
C GLU A 443 17.54 -7.99 2.28
N GLN A 444 18.16 -7.19 3.13
CA GLN A 444 19.52 -6.71 2.95
C GLN A 444 20.52 -7.66 3.64
N LEU A 445 21.49 -8.15 2.86
CA LEU A 445 22.49 -9.12 3.29
C LEU A 445 23.89 -8.47 3.35
N GLY A 446 24.50 -8.51 4.53
CA GLY A 446 25.87 -8.08 4.76
C GLY A 446 26.86 -9.24 4.88
N SER A 447 28.12 -8.91 5.18
CA SER A 447 29.21 -9.89 5.39
C SER A 447 29.12 -10.70 6.71
N GLY A 448 28.04 -10.55 7.47
CA GLY A 448 27.82 -11.19 8.78
C GLY A 448 26.41 -11.77 8.93
N LYS A 449 26.17 -12.49 10.04
CA LYS A 449 24.92 -13.25 10.31
C LYS A 449 23.66 -12.40 10.59
N ARG A 450 23.66 -11.11 10.26
CA ARG A 450 22.49 -10.22 10.43
C ARG A 450 21.98 -9.81 9.06
N ALA A 451 20.80 -10.28 8.71
CA ALA A 451 19.99 -9.73 7.63
C ALA A 451 19.03 -8.70 8.24
N PHE A 452 18.79 -7.60 7.52
CA PHE A 452 17.70 -6.69 7.84
C PHE A 452 16.60 -6.89 6.80
N ALA A 453 15.35 -6.95 7.23
CA ALA A 453 14.21 -7.15 6.34
C ALA A 453 13.25 -5.97 6.45
N TYR A 454 12.62 -5.61 5.33
CA TYR A 454 11.69 -4.49 5.19
C TYR A 454 10.58 -4.88 4.22
N ARG A 455 9.39 -4.34 4.38
CA ARG A 455 8.33 -4.44 3.37
C ARG A 455 8.17 -3.10 2.67
N LEU A 456 8.05 -3.14 1.35
CA LEU A 456 7.75 -1.99 0.52
C LEU A 456 6.40 -2.20 -0.16
N HIS A 457 5.56 -1.17 -0.18
CA HIS A 457 4.36 -1.17 -1.01
C HIS A 457 4.69 -0.60 -2.40
N ARG A 458 3.86 -0.91 -3.38
CA ARG A 458 3.99 -0.37 -4.73
C ARG A 458 3.52 1.08 -4.74
N SER A 459 4.39 2.01 -5.13
CA SER A 459 4.06 3.43 -5.16
C SER A 459 3.04 3.75 -6.24
N SER A 460 2.07 4.62 -5.91
CA SER A 460 1.21 5.27 -6.90
C SER A 460 1.99 6.29 -7.74
N GLU A 461 1.42 6.78 -8.84
CA GLU A 461 2.03 7.85 -9.66
C GLU A 461 2.26 9.14 -8.85
N ALA A 462 1.27 9.56 -8.06
CA ALA A 462 1.37 10.74 -7.22
C ALA A 462 2.43 10.59 -6.12
N GLU A 463 2.52 9.39 -5.52
CA GLU A 463 3.59 9.06 -4.57
C GLU A 463 4.97 9.05 -5.25
N ALA A 464 5.10 8.43 -6.43
CA ALA A 464 6.35 8.41 -7.18
C ALA A 464 6.85 9.84 -7.49
N GLY A 465 5.96 10.75 -7.86
CA GLY A 465 6.27 12.17 -8.04
C GLY A 465 6.73 12.86 -6.75
N ALA A 466 6.10 12.58 -5.61
CA ALA A 466 6.52 13.12 -4.32
C ALA A 466 7.89 12.57 -3.87
N LEU A 467 8.12 11.26 -4.04
CA LEU A 467 9.40 10.60 -3.75
C LEU A 467 10.54 11.16 -4.61
N ALA A 468 10.27 11.55 -5.86
CA ALA A 468 11.25 12.19 -6.74
C ALA A 468 11.67 13.59 -6.24
N LEU A 469 10.83 14.28 -5.46
CA LEU A 469 11.16 15.52 -4.75
C LEU A 469 11.91 15.28 -3.42
N GLY A 470 12.18 14.02 -3.07
CA GLY A 470 12.79 13.64 -1.79
C GLY A 470 11.81 13.58 -0.62
N GLU A 471 10.50 13.78 -0.85
CA GLU A 471 9.49 13.55 0.18
C GLU A 471 9.50 12.07 0.62
N ALA A 472 9.02 11.81 1.84
CA ALA A 472 8.97 10.46 2.37
C ALA A 472 7.69 9.75 1.93
N PRO A 473 7.68 8.40 1.80
CA PRO A 473 6.46 7.62 1.55
C PRO A 473 5.32 8.04 2.47
N PRO A 474 4.04 7.90 2.10
CA PRO A 474 2.95 8.08 3.06
C PRO A 474 3.08 7.05 4.18
N VAL A 475 2.70 7.42 5.39
CA VAL A 475 2.54 6.46 6.49
C VAL A 475 1.32 5.59 6.19
N PRO A 476 1.41 4.25 6.19
CA PRO A 476 0.26 3.38 6.02
C PRO A 476 -0.78 3.66 7.11
N LEU A 477 -2.03 3.87 6.70
CA LEU A 477 -3.16 4.09 7.60
C LEU A 477 -4.17 2.94 7.49
N PRO A 478 -4.93 2.64 8.55
CA PRO A 478 -6.15 1.86 8.44
C PRO A 478 -7.08 2.48 7.39
N SER A 479 -7.71 1.66 6.56
CA SER A 479 -8.66 2.10 5.51
C SER A 479 -9.92 2.80 6.04
N THR A 480 -10.04 2.92 7.37
CA THR A 480 -11.10 3.67 8.06
C THR A 480 -10.77 5.14 8.30
N LEU A 481 -9.52 5.56 8.07
CA LEU A 481 -9.15 6.97 7.92
C LEU A 481 -9.18 7.35 6.44
N GLY A 482 -9.66 8.56 6.14
CA GLY A 482 -9.87 9.06 4.79
C GLY A 482 -9.44 10.52 4.64
N GLY A 483 -10.15 11.27 3.79
CA GLY A 483 -9.95 12.72 3.61
C GLY A 483 -8.61 13.09 2.96
N THR A 484 -8.21 14.36 3.07
CA THR A 484 -6.93 14.83 2.52
C THR A 484 -5.72 14.17 3.20
N PHE A 485 -5.85 13.72 4.44
CA PHE A 485 -4.79 13.07 5.20
C PHE A 485 -4.50 11.65 4.69
N ALA A 486 -5.50 10.81 4.45
CA ALA A 486 -5.25 9.47 3.92
C ALA A 486 -4.90 9.46 2.43
N ASN A 487 -5.43 10.41 1.66
CA ASN A 487 -5.14 10.55 0.22
C ASN A 487 -3.84 11.32 -0.08
N ALA A 488 -3.10 11.75 0.95
CA ALA A 488 -1.84 12.44 0.78
C ALA A 488 -0.76 11.52 0.18
N PRO A 489 -0.08 11.92 -0.92
CA PRO A 489 0.87 11.06 -1.63
C PRO A 489 2.22 10.85 -0.91
N SER A 490 2.42 11.46 0.25
CA SER A 490 3.67 11.46 1.00
C SER A 490 3.45 11.77 2.47
N LEU A 491 4.39 11.39 3.33
CA LEU A 491 4.39 11.79 4.75
C LEU A 491 4.46 13.33 4.90
N ASP A 492 5.17 14.01 4.01
CA ASP A 492 5.22 15.48 3.97
C ASP A 492 3.84 16.08 3.67
N ALA A 493 3.09 15.52 2.72
CA ALA A 493 1.71 15.92 2.44
C ALA A 493 0.75 15.57 3.59
N GLN A 494 0.91 14.40 4.25
CA GLN A 494 0.16 14.04 5.45
C GLN A 494 0.38 15.07 6.57
N CYS A 495 1.62 15.49 6.79
CA CYS A 495 1.94 16.51 7.78
C CYS A 495 1.49 17.92 7.40
N ARG A 496 1.50 18.28 6.11
CA ARG A 496 0.88 19.53 5.63
C ARG A 496 -0.62 19.55 5.88
N ALA A 497 -1.33 18.44 5.65
CA ALA A 497 -2.77 18.33 5.94
C ALA A 497 -3.07 18.55 7.44
N VAL A 498 -2.24 17.97 8.34
CA VAL A 498 -2.36 18.20 9.80
C VAL A 498 -2.08 19.65 10.20
N VAL A 499 -1.10 20.31 9.58
CA VAL A 499 -0.80 21.73 9.85
C VAL A 499 -1.93 22.64 9.35
N GLN A 500 -2.43 22.41 8.13
CA GLN A 500 -3.55 23.16 7.55
C GLN A 500 -4.85 22.99 8.35
N TRP A 501 -5.13 21.77 8.82
CA TRP A 501 -6.25 21.51 9.74
C TRP A 501 -6.16 22.37 11.00
N ALA A 502 -4.97 22.47 11.61
CA ALA A 502 -4.76 23.24 12.84
C ALA A 502 -4.60 24.76 12.62
N GLU A 503 -4.44 25.23 11.37
CA GLU A 503 -4.15 26.63 11.03
C GLU A 503 -5.19 27.63 11.59
N PRO A 504 -6.52 27.41 11.52
CA PRO A 504 -7.51 28.39 11.98
C PRO A 504 -7.38 28.77 13.46
N VAL A 505 -6.97 27.83 14.31
CA VAL A 505 -6.75 28.07 15.75
C VAL A 505 -5.31 28.50 16.02
N THR A 506 -4.32 27.90 15.36
CA THR A 506 -2.90 28.18 15.65
C THR A 506 -2.40 29.51 15.08
N SER A 507 -3.08 30.08 14.07
CA SER A 507 -2.84 31.44 13.58
C SER A 507 -3.52 32.52 14.45
N SER A 508 -4.66 32.20 15.05
CA SER A 508 -5.44 33.13 15.88
C SER A 508 -5.06 33.11 17.37
N HIS A 509 -4.44 32.03 17.85
CA HIS A 509 -4.12 31.80 19.26
C HIS A 509 -2.68 31.28 19.47
N ASP A 510 -1.93 31.94 20.36
CA ASP A 510 -0.65 31.41 20.87
C ASP A 510 -0.91 30.31 21.92
N LEU A 511 -1.29 29.12 21.44
CA LEU A 511 -1.57 27.94 22.27
C LEU A 511 -0.41 27.59 23.22
N GLY A 512 0.83 27.99 22.90
CA GLY A 512 2.01 27.76 23.72
C GLY A 512 2.17 28.71 24.90
N ARG A 513 1.43 29.82 24.94
CA ARG A 513 1.42 30.79 26.05
C ARG A 513 0.08 30.89 26.79
N MET A 514 -0.98 30.28 26.27
CA MET A 514 -2.28 30.23 26.93
C MET A 514 -2.30 29.28 28.13
N MET A 515 -3.20 29.53 29.08
CA MET A 515 -3.55 28.53 30.09
C MET A 515 -4.14 27.29 29.41
N VAL A 516 -3.76 26.09 29.86
CA VAL A 516 -4.15 24.82 29.23
C VAL A 516 -5.66 24.68 29.02
N SER A 517 -6.47 25.10 30.00
CA SER A 517 -7.94 25.09 29.89
C SER A 517 -8.46 26.01 28.78
N LYS A 518 -7.83 27.17 28.56
CA LYS A 518 -8.18 28.10 27.48
C LYS A 518 -7.68 27.65 26.11
N GLY A 519 -6.51 27.02 26.03
CA GLY A 519 -6.09 26.32 24.82
C GLY A 519 -7.03 25.16 24.45
N GLN A 520 -7.51 24.42 25.45
CA GLN A 520 -8.50 23.34 25.26
C GLN A 520 -9.88 23.83 24.81
N GLU A 521 -10.30 25.03 25.21
CA GLU A 521 -11.53 25.66 24.69
C GLU A 521 -11.31 26.18 23.26
N ALA A 522 -10.19 26.86 22.99
CA ALA A 522 -9.88 27.44 21.69
C ALA A 522 -9.74 26.39 20.56
N GLN A 523 -9.31 25.17 20.87
CA GLN A 523 -9.16 24.10 19.87
C GLN A 523 -10.46 23.32 19.55
N LEU A 524 -11.57 23.54 20.27
CA LEU A 524 -12.81 22.79 20.03
C LEU A 524 -13.31 22.83 18.56
N PRO A 525 -13.27 23.98 17.85
CA PRO A 525 -13.69 24.04 16.45
C PRO A 525 -12.90 23.14 15.50
N LEU A 526 -11.68 22.73 15.86
CA LEU A 526 -10.89 21.79 15.04
C LEU A 526 -11.47 20.37 15.04
N PHE A 527 -12.25 20.02 16.06
CA PHE A 527 -12.83 18.69 16.24
C PHE A 527 -14.32 18.65 15.84
N GLU A 528 -14.89 19.78 15.42
CA GLU A 528 -16.21 19.83 14.79
C GLU A 528 -16.15 19.18 13.39
N ASP A 529 -17.22 18.50 13.00
CA ASP A 529 -17.23 17.65 11.80
C ASP A 529 -16.89 18.43 10.52
N SER A 530 -17.31 19.70 10.43
CA SER A 530 -17.00 20.61 9.32
C SER A 530 -15.50 20.88 9.13
N ALA A 531 -14.70 20.81 10.19
CA ALA A 531 -13.25 20.97 10.16
C ALA A 531 -12.50 19.63 10.10
N PHE A 532 -13.02 18.60 10.77
CA PHE A 532 -12.35 17.32 10.97
C PHE A 532 -12.63 16.31 9.84
N GLU A 533 -13.87 16.20 9.36
CA GLU A 533 -14.24 15.24 8.30
C GLU A 533 -13.48 15.43 6.98
N PRO A 534 -13.29 16.65 6.43
CA PRO A 534 -12.62 16.81 5.14
C PRO A 534 -11.16 16.34 5.16
N VAL A 535 -10.53 16.43 6.34
CA VAL A 535 -9.13 16.09 6.54
C VAL A 535 -8.95 14.61 6.83
N PHE A 536 -9.73 14.04 7.76
CA PHE A 536 -9.54 12.67 8.27
C PHE A 536 -10.60 11.66 7.79
N GLY A 537 -11.58 12.10 7.00
CA GLY A 537 -12.58 11.27 6.31
C GLY A 537 -13.76 10.77 7.14
N LYS A 538 -13.91 11.24 8.40
CA LYS A 538 -14.97 10.84 9.34
C LYS A 538 -15.11 11.84 10.50
N PRO A 539 -16.24 11.88 11.24
CA PRO A 539 -16.40 12.66 12.46
C PRO A 539 -15.32 12.34 13.50
N TYR A 540 -14.87 13.33 14.25
CA TYR A 540 -13.97 13.09 15.39
C TYR A 540 -14.59 12.13 16.41
N ALA A 541 -15.88 12.29 16.70
CA ALA A 541 -16.63 11.42 17.61
C ALA A 541 -16.77 9.96 17.14
N LEU A 542 -16.51 9.67 15.86
CA LEU A 542 -16.51 8.31 15.28
C LEU A 542 -15.10 7.74 15.09
N THR A 543 -14.08 8.36 15.67
CA THR A 543 -12.72 7.80 15.71
C THR A 543 -12.63 6.62 16.68
N THR A 544 -11.74 5.66 16.41
CA THR A 544 -11.37 4.60 17.36
C THR A 544 -10.16 5.02 18.19
N ALA A 545 -9.91 4.33 19.32
CA ALA A 545 -8.70 4.57 20.13
C ALA A 545 -7.40 4.27 19.35
N GLU A 546 -7.44 3.34 18.40
CA GLU A 546 -6.32 3.03 17.50
C GLU A 546 -6.07 4.19 16.51
N GLU A 547 -7.11 4.65 15.81
CA GLU A 547 -7.04 5.79 14.89
C GLU A 547 -6.55 7.06 15.61
N ARG A 548 -7.08 7.35 16.80
CA ARG A 548 -6.58 8.45 17.65
C ARG A 548 -5.12 8.24 18.02
N GLY A 549 -4.71 7.03 18.38
CA GLY A 549 -3.31 6.70 18.66
C GLY A 549 -2.36 6.99 17.50
N ILE A 550 -2.78 6.72 16.26
CA ILE A 550 -2.02 7.04 15.04
C ILE A 550 -1.91 8.55 14.87
N LEU A 551 -3.03 9.28 14.89
CA LEU A 551 -3.06 10.74 14.78
C LEU A 551 -2.22 11.40 15.88
N ASN A 552 -2.22 10.83 17.10
CA ASN A 552 -1.41 11.27 18.22
C ASN A 552 0.10 11.19 17.92
N GLN A 553 0.58 10.08 17.33
CA GLN A 553 1.98 9.96 16.93
C GLN A 553 2.35 10.94 15.82
N MET A 554 1.46 11.13 14.84
CA MET A 554 1.66 12.05 13.72
C MET A 554 1.82 13.49 14.21
N VAL A 555 0.85 13.99 15.00
CA VAL A 555 0.86 15.34 15.59
C VAL A 555 2.04 15.53 16.55
N ARG A 556 2.30 14.57 17.45
CA ARG A 556 3.27 14.75 18.55
C ARG A 556 4.72 14.49 18.16
N ARG A 557 4.98 13.50 17.30
CA ARG A 557 6.34 12.94 17.09
C ARG A 557 6.86 13.16 15.67
N ILE A 558 6.02 12.93 14.67
CA ILE A 558 6.48 12.81 13.29
C ILE A 558 6.47 14.18 12.59
N CYS A 559 5.33 14.86 12.57
CA CYS A 559 5.18 16.13 11.85
C CYS A 559 6.00 17.32 12.42
N PRO A 560 6.18 17.48 13.75
CA PRO A 560 7.00 18.55 14.30
C PRO A 560 8.42 18.61 13.77
N GLY A 561 9.08 17.45 13.61
CA GLY A 561 10.43 17.37 13.04
C GLY A 561 10.45 17.54 11.52
N ARG A 562 9.44 17.02 10.81
CA ARG A 562 9.42 16.95 9.34
C ARG A 562 9.01 18.25 8.67
N VAL A 563 8.00 18.95 9.17
CA VAL A 563 7.46 20.20 8.57
C VAL A 563 7.67 21.44 9.46
N GLY A 564 8.50 21.35 10.51
CA GLY A 564 8.82 22.47 11.38
C GLY A 564 7.67 22.93 12.29
N MET A 565 6.65 22.09 12.48
CA MET A 565 5.51 22.41 13.36
C MET A 565 5.99 22.57 14.81
N ASN A 566 5.60 23.69 15.44
CA ASN A 566 6.04 24.04 16.80
C ASN A 566 5.67 22.95 17.81
N THR A 567 6.67 22.45 18.56
CA THR A 567 6.51 21.33 19.50
C THR A 567 5.56 21.61 20.66
N ILE A 568 5.41 22.88 21.07
CA ILE A 568 4.45 23.30 22.11
C ILE A 568 3.02 23.28 21.56
N VAL A 569 2.83 23.76 20.32
CA VAL A 569 1.55 23.68 19.60
C VAL A 569 1.13 22.23 19.36
N ALA A 570 2.06 21.39 18.91
CA ALA A 570 1.86 19.95 18.79
C ALA A 570 1.47 19.29 20.14
N SER A 571 2.07 19.72 21.25
CA SER A 571 1.72 19.23 22.60
C SER A 571 0.33 19.68 23.07
N ALA A 572 -0.15 20.84 22.62
CA ALA A 572 -1.52 21.28 22.89
C ALA A 572 -2.54 20.42 22.12
N LEU A 573 -2.31 20.22 20.82
CA LEU A 573 -3.16 19.41 19.94
C LEU A 573 -3.15 17.91 20.32
N GLU A 574 -2.05 17.40 20.88
CA GLU A 574 -1.95 16.04 21.45
C GLU A 574 -3.11 15.74 22.42
N TYR A 575 -3.60 16.76 23.15
CA TYR A 575 -4.69 16.58 24.11
C TYR A 575 -5.92 15.89 23.49
N GLY A 576 -6.24 16.20 22.23
CA GLY A 576 -7.38 15.63 21.51
C GLY A 576 -7.19 14.22 20.96
N PHE A 577 -5.96 13.71 20.88
CA PHE A 577 -5.67 12.37 20.33
C PHE A 577 -5.10 11.40 21.37
N GLY A 578 -4.70 11.89 22.54
CA GLY A 578 -4.04 11.10 23.58
C GLY A 578 -4.93 10.09 24.32
N GLN A 579 -5.45 10.46 25.49
CA GLN A 579 -6.12 9.53 26.41
C GLN A 579 -7.64 9.51 26.23
N GLU A 580 -8.27 8.35 26.43
CA GLU A 580 -9.72 8.17 26.24
C GLU A 580 -10.57 9.18 27.02
N ARG A 581 -10.19 9.45 28.28
CA ARG A 581 -10.83 10.49 29.13
C ARG A 581 -10.76 11.92 28.60
N ASN A 582 -9.90 12.19 27.60
CA ASN A 582 -9.85 13.48 26.90
C ASN A 582 -10.79 13.47 25.69
N PHE A 583 -10.82 12.36 24.96
CA PHE A 583 -11.76 12.11 23.87
C PHE A 583 -13.21 12.24 24.36
N GLU A 584 -13.58 11.56 25.44
CA GLU A 584 -14.91 11.66 26.08
C GLU A 584 -15.28 13.12 26.42
N LYS A 585 -14.32 13.91 26.92
CA LYS A 585 -14.54 15.33 27.27
C LYS A 585 -14.70 16.23 26.05
N ILE A 586 -13.97 15.97 24.98
CA ILE A 586 -14.10 16.75 23.74
C ILE A 586 -15.42 16.39 23.07
N VAL A 587 -15.76 15.10 22.97
CA VAL A 587 -17.05 14.65 22.42
C VAL A 587 -18.22 15.23 23.22
N GLY A 588 -18.18 15.21 24.56
CA GLY A 588 -19.20 15.87 25.38
C GLY A 588 -19.36 17.36 25.03
N LYS A 589 -18.25 18.11 25.02
CA LYS A 589 -18.25 19.53 24.64
C LYS A 589 -18.73 19.78 23.20
N LEU A 590 -18.46 18.88 22.25
CA LEU A 590 -18.95 18.99 20.88
C LEU A 590 -20.48 18.81 20.83
N PHE A 591 -21.04 17.87 21.60
CA PHE A 591 -22.49 17.74 21.76
C PHE A 591 -23.11 18.98 22.42
N ASP A 592 -22.53 19.50 23.51
CA ASP A 592 -23.00 20.70 24.20
C ASP A 592 -23.03 21.94 23.26
N ARG A 593 -21.98 22.07 22.41
CA ARG A 593 -21.88 23.10 21.37
C ARG A 593 -22.88 22.91 20.23
N GLN A 594 -23.06 21.68 19.74
CA GLN A 594 -24.01 21.38 18.67
C GLN A 594 -25.46 21.65 19.11
N GLU A 595 -25.84 21.21 20.32
CA GLU A 595 -27.14 21.48 20.90
C GLU A 595 -27.37 22.99 21.07
N SER A 596 -26.38 23.70 21.61
CA SER A 596 -26.46 25.15 21.84
C SER A 596 -26.48 25.96 20.54
N THR A 597 -25.90 25.45 19.45
CA THR A 597 -25.97 26.07 18.12
C THR A 597 -27.36 25.86 17.50
N SER A 598 -27.90 24.65 17.57
CA SER A 598 -29.26 24.33 17.09
C SER A 598 -30.35 25.08 17.87
N TRP A 599 -30.16 25.22 19.19
CA TRP A 599 -30.97 26.09 20.04
C TRP A 599 -30.88 27.55 19.58
N LEU A 600 -29.67 28.06 19.31
CA LEU A 600 -29.48 29.45 18.91
C LEU A 600 -30.16 29.79 17.57
N GLU A 601 -30.05 28.91 16.57
CA GLU A 601 -30.75 29.07 15.29
C GLU A 601 -32.27 29.18 15.50
N THR A 602 -32.82 28.32 16.37
CA THR A 602 -34.24 28.34 16.74
C THR A 602 -34.62 29.63 17.46
N ALA A 603 -33.81 30.05 18.44
CA ALA A 603 -34.04 31.26 19.23
C ALA A 603 -33.96 32.54 18.38
N MET A 604 -32.99 32.62 17.45
CA MET A 604 -32.88 33.76 16.52
C MET A 604 -34.05 33.82 15.54
N ALA A 605 -34.53 32.68 15.03
CA ALA A 605 -35.74 32.62 14.21
C ALA A 605 -37.00 33.02 15.01
N GLU A 606 -37.09 32.64 16.28
CA GLU A 606 -38.18 33.06 17.17
C GLU A 606 -38.15 34.57 17.43
N ILE A 607 -37.00 35.15 17.84
CA ILE A 607 -36.84 36.60 18.05
C ILE A 607 -37.27 37.38 16.80
N GLY A 608 -36.88 36.93 15.61
CA GLY A 608 -37.25 37.57 14.34
C GLY A 608 -38.74 37.51 13.96
N THR A 609 -39.57 36.78 14.73
CA THR A 609 -41.02 36.62 14.50
C THR A 609 -41.89 37.04 15.68
N LEU A 610 -41.30 37.38 16.84
CA LEU A 610 -42.04 37.82 18.02
C LEU A 610 -42.67 39.21 17.81
N PRO A 611 -43.96 39.41 18.16
CA PRO A 611 -44.58 40.73 18.16
C PRO A 611 -43.95 41.66 19.20
N ILE A 612 -43.83 42.95 18.89
CA ILE A 612 -43.37 43.97 19.85
C ILE A 612 -44.53 44.32 20.79
N ASP A 613 -44.77 43.46 21.78
CA ASP A 613 -45.79 43.64 22.81
C ASP A 613 -45.35 43.12 24.20
N THR A 614 -46.18 43.41 25.22
CA THR A 614 -45.93 43.01 26.61
C THR A 614 -46.06 41.51 26.88
N LEU A 615 -46.62 40.72 25.96
CA LEU A 615 -46.72 39.26 26.11
C LEU A 615 -45.39 38.60 25.68
N SER A 616 -44.73 39.17 24.68
CA SER A 616 -43.47 38.66 24.13
C SER A 616 -42.26 38.90 25.05
N TYR A 617 -42.32 39.90 25.94
CA TYR A 617 -41.26 40.20 26.92
C TYR A 617 -40.90 38.99 27.80
N GLY A 618 -41.91 38.21 28.24
CA GLY A 618 -41.67 37.01 29.05
C GLY A 618 -40.95 35.91 28.29
N ARG A 619 -41.07 35.85 26.95
CA ARG A 619 -40.35 34.89 26.12
C ARG A 619 -38.93 35.36 25.82
N LEU A 620 -38.72 36.65 25.57
CA LEU A 620 -37.38 37.24 25.41
C LEU A 620 -36.51 37.02 26.66
N SER A 621 -37.06 37.26 27.86
CA SER A 621 -36.35 36.98 29.13
C SER A 621 -35.97 35.51 29.28
N ALA A 622 -36.84 34.57 28.88
CA ALA A 622 -36.53 33.14 28.93
C ALA A 622 -35.43 32.75 27.91
N ILE A 623 -35.40 33.38 26.73
CA ILE A 623 -34.33 33.19 25.75
C ILE A 623 -33.00 33.75 26.28
N GLU A 624 -33.02 34.87 27.01
CA GLU A 624 -31.82 35.45 27.64
C GLU A 624 -31.27 34.58 28.79
N ASP A 625 -32.14 34.05 29.66
CA ASP A 625 -31.75 33.08 30.70
C ASP A 625 -31.15 31.79 30.11
N GLU A 626 -31.79 31.25 29.05
CA GLU A 626 -31.28 30.09 28.30
C GLU A 626 -29.92 30.43 27.63
N ALA A 627 -29.74 31.64 27.11
CA ALA A 627 -28.48 32.11 26.51
C ALA A 627 -27.33 32.19 27.52
N GLU A 628 -27.58 32.71 28.74
CA GLU A 628 -26.55 32.77 29.78
C GLU A 628 -26.11 31.36 30.18
N SER A 629 -27.07 30.43 30.34
CA SER A 629 -26.79 29.03 30.70
C SER A 629 -25.91 28.30 29.68
N ARG A 630 -26.13 28.57 28.38
CA ARG A 630 -25.40 28.01 27.23
C ARG A 630 -24.16 28.83 26.82
N GLY A 631 -23.87 29.92 27.53
CA GLY A 631 -22.96 30.96 27.08
C GLY A 631 -21.51 30.51 26.83
N LYS A 632 -21.06 29.37 27.37
CA LYS A 632 -19.71 28.84 27.11
C LYS A 632 -19.63 28.02 25.81
N ASP A 633 -20.75 27.51 25.36
CA ASP A 633 -20.85 26.56 24.25
C ASP A 633 -21.27 27.27 22.95
N ILE A 634 -21.93 28.43 23.06
CA ILE A 634 -22.20 29.33 21.93
C ILE A 634 -20.90 30.04 21.47
N PRO A 635 -20.56 30.03 20.16
CA PRO A 635 -19.42 30.77 19.61
C PRO A 635 -19.47 32.28 19.92
N PRO A 636 -18.32 32.95 20.15
CA PRO A 636 -18.30 34.36 20.58
C PRO A 636 -19.05 35.32 19.64
N GLU A 637 -18.88 35.16 18.34
CA GLU A 637 -19.55 35.94 17.29
C GLU A 637 -21.07 35.71 17.28
N SER A 638 -21.51 34.47 17.40
CA SER A 638 -22.94 34.11 17.45
C SER A 638 -23.62 34.63 18.72
N ARG A 639 -22.88 34.68 19.84
CA ARG A 639 -23.33 35.29 21.09
C ARG A 639 -23.46 36.82 20.97
N ALA A 640 -22.51 37.47 20.29
CA ALA A 640 -22.60 38.90 20.00
C ALA A 640 -23.80 39.23 19.09
N ALA A 641 -24.06 38.38 18.08
CA ALA A 641 -25.26 38.50 17.24
C ALA A 641 -26.56 38.32 18.03
N LEU A 642 -26.62 37.36 18.97
CA LEU A 642 -27.76 37.19 19.85
C LEU A 642 -27.99 38.42 20.75
N HIS A 643 -26.95 38.93 21.42
CA HIS A 643 -27.08 40.16 22.23
C HIS A 643 -27.52 41.37 21.41
N ALA A 644 -27.10 41.48 20.14
CA ALA A 644 -27.58 42.52 19.25
C ALA A 644 -29.05 42.33 18.87
N ALA A 645 -29.51 41.09 18.67
CA ALA A 645 -30.91 40.77 18.37
C ALA A 645 -31.85 40.97 19.56
N LEU A 646 -31.40 40.71 20.79
CA LEU A 646 -32.15 40.95 22.03
C LEU A 646 -32.23 42.45 22.42
N ALA A 647 -31.44 43.31 21.79
CA ALA A 647 -31.39 44.75 22.09
C ALA A 647 -32.25 45.63 21.16
N VAL A 648 -33.00 45.01 20.23
CA VAL A 648 -33.89 45.65 19.23
C VAL A 648 -35.35 45.45 19.63
#